data_AF-A0A4U0XFB2-F1
#
_entry.id   AF-A0A4U0XFB2-F1
#
_cell.length_a   1.000
_cell.length_b   1.000
_cell.length_c   1.000
_cell.angle_alpha   90.00
_cell.angle_beta   90.00
_cell.angle_gamma   90.00
#
_symmetry.space_group_name_H-M   'P 1'
#
loop_
_entity.id
_entity.type
_entity.pdbx_description
1 polymer ?
#
loop_
_entity_poly.entity_id
_entity_poly.type
_entity_poly.pdbx_seq_one_letter_code
_entity_poly.pdbx_strand_id
1 'polypeptide(L)'
;MFFRIVILSISAALIYVVLFVGRRGRYFPHGPPTLPLLGNLHQMPTKRAHLKFTEWAKQYGGMYSLKLGTGTAVVLTDRRLIKQLVDKKSSIYSNRPPSYVGEGIITSGDHLLIMNYGDLWRSFRKIIHQYVMESMVEKEHTRLVNAEAVQMIRDFCVAPEQHMLHPKRFSNSIIMSLLYGVRTPSVETRHMKKLYELMENWSKVMEPGNTPPVDIFPFLHWVPERFLGMWVSRAKNVSKEMNGLYAEYLNLVIKRRKEEGSRKCFMDKVLDQNEKLNFNHHQLYFLGGVMMEGGSDTSSSIIIAFIHAMTKWGEVQKKAQQEIDAVVGDGRSPVWSDYSKLPYVAQTVKESMRWRPVVPLAFPHALAEDDWVDGRFLPKGTTVFINAFGLHHDEQRFPNPDMFDPDHYAGVTALAPELAAAADYESRDHYGYGSGRRLCPGIHLAERNLFLAISKLLWGFSITPGHDASGNANEPDVSNETGYSEGFLVCAHPFAANVTPRSEARRATIMREFKNAEVEDINHSGDGGIYAELIQNRAFQGSAGFPSNLSAWSPVNGAVLSLKNLPMPVSTALPTSMNVASGASSGQVGFSNAGWWGIDIRVQKYTGSFYVKGDYSGVFVASLQSALTNETFGSVEVQSASTSNGWTQHNYTLTPTKNAPNSNNTFSITFDASKGNALDFNLISLFPPTYKNRENGMRADLMEALAALKPVGGVLKTSFLRMPGGNNLEGDHIATRWKWNETIGPL
;
A
#
# COMPACT_ATOMS: atom_id res chain seq x y z
N MET A 1 -42.23 60.04 9.72
CA MET A 1 -42.47 59.11 8.59
C MET A 1 -41.38 58.04 8.51
N PHE A 2 -40.10 58.42 8.42
CA PHE A 2 -38.95 57.50 8.40
C PHE A 2 -38.92 56.44 9.52
N PHE A 3 -39.12 56.84 10.78
CA PHE A 3 -39.11 55.92 11.93
C PHE A 3 -40.22 54.85 11.87
N ARG A 4 -41.41 55.20 11.34
CA ARG A 4 -42.51 54.25 11.16
C ARG A 4 -42.24 53.24 10.04
N ILE A 5 -41.59 53.68 8.97
CA ILE A 5 -41.16 52.81 7.86
C ILE A 5 -40.10 51.82 8.36
N VAL A 6 -39.14 52.26 9.18
CA VAL A 6 -38.13 51.38 9.77
C VAL A 6 -38.76 50.33 10.69
N ILE A 7 -39.68 50.72 11.58
CA ILE A 7 -40.38 49.77 12.47
C ILE A 7 -41.22 48.76 11.67
N LEU A 8 -41.95 49.23 10.65
CA LEU A 8 -42.76 48.35 9.78
C LEU A 8 -41.87 47.38 9.00
N SER A 9 -40.73 47.83 8.47
CA SER A 9 -39.77 46.97 7.77
C SER A 9 -39.13 45.94 8.70
N ILE A 10 -38.74 46.33 9.92
CA ILE A 10 -38.21 45.39 10.93
C ILE A 10 -39.27 44.38 11.34
N SER A 11 -40.51 44.82 11.56
CA SER A 11 -41.62 43.95 11.93
C SER A 11 -41.97 42.98 10.79
N ALA A 12 -42.00 43.44 9.55
CA ALA A 12 -42.22 42.60 8.37
C ALA A 12 -41.07 41.60 8.16
N ALA A 13 -39.82 42.03 8.36
CA ALA A 13 -38.66 41.13 8.32
C ALA A 13 -38.71 40.09 9.43
N LEU A 14 -39.09 40.48 10.66
CA LEU A 14 -39.23 39.56 11.79
C LEU A 14 -40.37 38.55 11.54
N ILE A 15 -41.51 39.01 11.04
CA ILE A 15 -42.64 38.15 10.64
C ILE A 15 -42.21 37.19 9.54
N TYR A 16 -41.51 37.67 8.49
CA TYR A 16 -40.98 36.82 7.44
C TYR A 16 -40.03 35.76 7.99
N VAL A 17 -39.10 36.17 8.86
CA VAL A 17 -38.13 35.28 9.48
C VAL A 17 -38.83 34.20 10.32
N VAL A 18 -39.80 34.57 11.16
CA VAL A 18 -40.58 33.62 11.97
C VAL A 18 -41.45 32.69 11.12
N LEU A 19 -42.05 33.19 10.03
CA LEU A 19 -42.98 32.42 9.21
C LEU A 19 -42.30 31.51 8.19
N PHE A 20 -41.09 31.83 7.72
CA PHE A 20 -40.45 31.14 6.60
C PHE A 20 -39.09 30.51 6.94
N VAL A 21 -38.29 31.10 7.85
CA VAL A 21 -36.98 30.52 8.21
C VAL A 21 -37.17 29.29 9.11
N GLY A 22 -36.40 28.23 8.84
CA GLY A 22 -36.50 26.95 9.53
C GLY A 22 -37.69 26.09 9.10
N ARG A 23 -38.67 26.61 8.35
CA ARG A 23 -39.81 25.82 7.86
C ARG A 23 -39.47 24.99 6.63
N ARG A 24 -40.05 23.79 6.57
CA ARG A 24 -39.95 22.89 5.42
C ARG A 24 -40.97 23.28 4.35
N GLY A 25 -40.51 23.48 3.11
CA GLY A 25 -41.40 23.77 1.99
C GLY A 25 -42.34 22.60 1.68
N ARG A 26 -43.54 22.90 1.17
CA ARG A 26 -44.58 21.89 0.85
C ARG A 26 -44.07 20.78 -0.06
N TYR A 27 -43.23 21.12 -1.04
CA TYR A 27 -42.71 20.18 -2.04
C TYR A 27 -41.37 19.55 -1.65
N PHE A 28 -40.79 19.89 -0.50
CA PHE A 28 -39.54 19.26 -0.07
C PHE A 28 -39.80 17.79 0.31
N PRO A 29 -38.78 16.92 0.29
CA PRO A 29 -38.88 15.59 0.87
C PRO A 29 -39.40 15.64 2.31
N HIS A 30 -40.13 14.61 2.74
CA HIS A 30 -40.58 14.48 4.13
C HIS A 30 -39.41 14.39 5.11
N GLY A 31 -39.68 14.44 6.41
CA GLY A 31 -38.66 14.35 7.44
C GLY A 31 -39.15 14.91 8.78
N PRO A 32 -38.27 14.99 9.78
CA PRO A 32 -38.64 15.35 11.13
C PRO A 32 -39.30 16.74 11.25
N PRO A 33 -40.24 16.92 12.20
CA PRO A 33 -40.90 18.20 12.45
C PRO A 33 -39.91 19.33 12.70
N THR A 34 -40.19 20.51 12.14
CA THR A 34 -39.31 21.68 12.23
C THR A 34 -39.82 22.70 13.24
N LEU A 35 -38.92 23.34 13.99
CA LEU A 35 -39.26 24.56 14.75
C LEU A 35 -39.03 25.82 13.91
N PRO A 36 -39.80 26.91 14.13
CA PRO A 36 -39.49 28.22 13.54
C PRO A 36 -38.06 28.63 13.83
N LEU A 37 -37.40 29.30 12.87
CA LEU A 37 -36.01 29.78 12.91
C LEU A 37 -34.94 28.68 12.93
N LEU A 38 -35.05 27.69 13.81
CA LEU A 38 -34.04 26.64 14.00
C LEU A 38 -34.18 25.50 12.99
N GLY A 39 -35.40 25.23 12.52
CA GLY A 39 -35.70 24.01 11.79
C GLY A 39 -35.47 22.77 12.65
N ASN A 40 -34.63 21.86 12.17
CA ASN A 40 -34.22 20.62 12.82
C ASN A 40 -32.94 20.75 13.65
N LEU A 41 -32.31 21.94 13.77
CA LEU A 41 -31.06 22.10 14.53
C LEU A 41 -31.14 21.59 15.98
N HIS A 42 -32.29 21.79 16.64
CA HIS A 42 -32.54 21.31 18.00
C HIS A 42 -32.63 19.77 18.13
N GLN A 43 -32.80 19.06 17.01
CA GLN A 43 -32.83 17.60 16.94
C GLN A 43 -31.52 17.03 16.36
N MET A 44 -30.61 17.89 15.92
CA MET A 44 -29.36 17.43 15.31
C MET A 44 -28.45 16.84 16.39
N PRO A 45 -28.06 15.56 16.25
CA PRO A 45 -27.11 14.97 17.17
C PRO A 45 -25.73 15.64 17.00
N THR A 46 -25.08 15.94 18.11
CA THR A 46 -23.71 16.50 18.13
C THR A 46 -22.65 15.43 17.89
N LYS A 47 -23.00 14.16 18.17
CA LYS A 47 -22.14 12.98 18.00
C LYS A 47 -22.87 11.90 17.23
N ARG A 48 -22.13 11.12 16.44
CA ARG A 48 -22.63 9.91 15.74
C ARG A 48 -23.93 10.11 14.95
N ALA A 49 -23.98 11.18 14.15
CA ALA A 49 -25.18 11.55 13.40
C ALA A 49 -25.73 10.45 12.48
N HIS A 50 -24.88 9.53 12.02
CA HIS A 50 -25.27 8.38 11.20
C HIS A 50 -26.32 7.47 11.85
N LEU A 51 -26.28 7.30 13.18
CA LEU A 51 -27.25 6.46 13.89
C LEU A 51 -28.65 7.09 13.82
N LYS A 52 -28.75 8.37 14.19
CA LYS A 52 -30.03 9.11 14.12
C LYS A 52 -30.54 9.23 12.69
N PHE A 53 -29.64 9.41 11.73
CA PHE A 53 -30.02 9.50 10.32
C PHE A 53 -30.56 8.16 9.79
N THR A 54 -30.01 7.05 10.27
CA THR A 54 -30.51 5.71 9.94
C THR A 54 -31.87 5.44 10.59
N GLU A 55 -32.08 5.86 11.84
CA GLU A 55 -33.40 5.81 12.48
C GLU A 55 -34.44 6.62 11.67
N TRP A 56 -34.09 7.84 11.26
CA TRP A 56 -34.96 8.67 10.44
C TRP A 56 -35.20 8.10 9.04
N ALA A 57 -34.24 7.38 8.45
CA ALA A 57 -34.46 6.69 7.18
C ALA A 57 -35.56 5.62 7.31
N LYS A 58 -35.59 4.87 8.42
CA LYS A 58 -36.67 3.91 8.71
C LYS A 58 -38.04 4.59 8.85
N GLN A 59 -38.08 5.83 9.37
CA GLN A 59 -39.32 6.57 9.59
C GLN A 59 -39.83 7.34 8.36
N TYR A 60 -38.93 7.99 7.61
CA TYR A 60 -39.28 8.94 6.55
C TYR A 60 -38.95 8.43 5.14
N GLY A 61 -38.36 7.24 5.03
CA GLY A 61 -37.96 6.61 3.78
C GLY A 61 -36.54 6.98 3.33
N GLY A 62 -36.14 6.42 2.19
CA GLY A 62 -34.77 6.49 1.66
C GLY A 62 -34.27 7.87 1.22
N MET A 63 -35.15 8.88 1.17
CA MET A 63 -34.78 10.29 1.02
C MET A 63 -35.68 11.17 1.87
N TYR A 64 -35.07 11.88 2.82
CA TYR A 64 -35.76 12.82 3.68
C TYR A 64 -34.94 14.11 3.82
N SER A 65 -35.62 15.23 4.09
CA SER A 65 -34.97 16.54 4.24
C SER A 65 -34.85 16.97 5.71
N LEU A 66 -33.92 17.89 5.95
CA LEU A 66 -33.68 18.57 7.21
C LEU A 66 -33.57 20.07 6.93
N LYS A 67 -34.14 20.89 7.80
CA LYS A 67 -33.96 22.36 7.78
C LYS A 67 -32.93 22.73 8.83
N LEU A 68 -31.81 23.30 8.41
CA LEU A 68 -30.72 23.69 9.31
C LEU A 68 -30.66 25.22 9.35
N GLY A 69 -31.51 25.82 10.19
CA GLY A 69 -31.75 27.26 10.15
C GLY A 69 -32.29 27.72 8.79
N THR A 70 -31.50 28.54 8.09
CA THR A 70 -31.76 28.97 6.70
C THR A 70 -31.46 27.87 5.68
N GLY A 71 -30.51 26.98 5.97
CA GLY A 71 -30.06 25.92 5.08
C GLY A 71 -31.06 24.78 4.91
N THR A 72 -30.91 24.04 3.81
CA THR A 72 -31.66 22.80 3.53
C THR A 72 -30.64 21.68 3.35
N ALA A 73 -30.91 20.53 3.98
CA ALA A 73 -30.15 19.32 3.76
C ALA A 73 -31.09 18.16 3.39
N VAL A 74 -30.55 17.16 2.71
CA VAL A 74 -31.20 15.87 2.48
C VAL A 74 -30.24 14.75 2.82
N VAL A 75 -30.81 13.65 3.29
CA VAL A 75 -30.07 12.42 3.57
C VAL A 75 -30.57 11.35 2.63
N LEU A 76 -29.64 10.71 1.92
CA LEU A 76 -29.90 9.61 0.99
C LEU A 76 -29.49 8.31 1.65
N THR A 77 -30.47 7.43 1.89
CA THR A 77 -30.31 6.06 2.36
C THR A 77 -31.03 5.10 1.38
N ASP A 78 -30.92 5.38 0.09
CA ASP A 78 -31.51 4.59 -1.01
C ASP A 78 -30.49 4.46 -2.14
N ARG A 79 -30.20 3.21 -2.51
CA ARG A 79 -29.18 2.82 -3.49
C ARG A 79 -29.51 3.31 -4.90
N ARG A 80 -30.77 3.23 -5.28
CA ARG A 80 -31.29 3.72 -6.57
C ARG A 80 -31.14 5.23 -6.63
N LEU A 81 -31.51 5.95 -5.57
CA LEU A 81 -31.39 7.42 -5.54
C LEU A 81 -29.92 7.86 -5.61
N ILE A 82 -29.00 7.17 -4.95
CA ILE A 82 -27.56 7.49 -5.08
C ILE A 82 -27.08 7.30 -6.51
N LYS A 83 -27.45 6.19 -7.17
CA LYS A 83 -27.12 5.96 -8.59
C LYS A 83 -27.74 7.03 -9.49
N GLN A 84 -29.00 7.38 -9.26
CA GLN A 84 -29.75 8.33 -10.09
C GLN A 84 -29.25 9.77 -9.92
N LEU A 85 -28.91 10.18 -8.71
CA LEU A 85 -28.58 11.57 -8.39
C LEU A 85 -27.07 11.81 -8.35
N VAL A 86 -26.34 11.03 -7.57
CA VAL A 86 -24.92 11.28 -7.32
C VAL A 86 -24.06 10.81 -8.48
N ASP A 87 -24.39 9.67 -9.10
CA ASP A 87 -23.64 9.16 -10.26
C ASP A 87 -24.12 9.80 -11.56
N LYS A 88 -25.39 9.58 -11.93
CA LYS A 88 -25.94 10.01 -13.23
C LYS A 88 -26.08 11.53 -13.36
N LYS A 89 -26.49 12.24 -12.29
CA LYS A 89 -26.54 13.70 -12.25
C LYS A 89 -25.31 14.32 -11.56
N SER A 90 -24.14 13.68 -11.68
CA SER A 90 -22.93 14.09 -10.96
C SER A 90 -22.48 15.55 -11.21
N SER A 91 -22.84 16.18 -12.33
CA SER A 91 -22.57 17.62 -12.54
C SER A 91 -23.33 18.52 -11.56
N ILE A 92 -24.49 18.10 -11.07
CA ILE A 92 -25.33 18.83 -10.13
C ILE A 92 -24.93 18.51 -8.68
N TYR A 93 -24.65 17.23 -8.39
CA TYR A 93 -24.45 16.72 -7.03
C TYR A 93 -22.98 16.65 -6.60
N SER A 94 -22.04 17.39 -7.20
CA SER A 94 -20.60 17.29 -6.87
C SER A 94 -20.00 18.48 -6.11
N ASN A 95 -20.78 19.53 -5.83
CA ASN A 95 -20.28 20.66 -5.05
C ASN A 95 -20.09 20.27 -3.58
N ARG A 96 -19.42 21.13 -2.81
CA ARG A 96 -19.34 21.02 -1.34
C ARG A 96 -20.19 22.12 -0.69
N PRO A 97 -20.82 21.85 0.47
CA PRO A 97 -21.44 22.90 1.25
C PRO A 97 -20.39 23.96 1.65
N PRO A 98 -20.76 25.24 1.73
CA PRO A 98 -19.87 26.27 2.27
C PRO A 98 -19.38 25.89 3.67
N SER A 99 -18.09 26.09 3.92
CA SER A 99 -17.46 25.80 5.21
C SER A 99 -16.39 26.83 5.53
N TYR A 100 -16.74 27.90 6.23
CA TYR A 100 -15.79 28.93 6.64
C TYR A 100 -14.63 28.38 7.48
N VAL A 101 -14.92 27.47 8.42
CA VAL A 101 -13.88 26.87 9.29
C VAL A 101 -12.94 25.98 8.48
N GLY A 102 -13.47 24.94 7.83
CA GLY A 102 -12.66 23.97 7.09
C GLY A 102 -12.00 24.54 5.82
N GLU A 103 -12.79 25.07 4.90
CA GLU A 103 -12.29 25.58 3.62
C GLU A 103 -11.58 26.94 3.80
N GLY A 104 -12.18 27.84 4.58
CA GLY A 104 -11.67 29.21 4.75
C GLY A 104 -10.46 29.33 5.68
N ILE A 105 -10.55 28.85 6.93
CA ILE A 105 -9.48 29.01 7.92
C ILE A 105 -8.43 27.91 7.82
N ILE A 106 -8.85 26.64 7.83
CA ILE A 106 -7.92 25.52 8.01
C ILE A 106 -7.09 25.31 6.75
N THR A 107 -7.76 25.21 5.60
CA THR A 107 -7.16 24.71 4.35
C THR A 107 -6.92 25.78 3.28
N SER A 108 -7.40 27.00 3.50
CA SER A 108 -7.31 28.11 2.53
C SER A 108 -7.77 27.73 1.11
N GLY A 109 -8.75 26.82 1.00
CA GLY A 109 -9.37 26.42 -0.28
C GLY A 109 -8.67 25.33 -1.09
N ASP A 110 -7.45 24.91 -0.75
CA ASP A 110 -6.65 23.98 -1.59
C ASP A 110 -6.75 22.49 -1.17
N HIS A 111 -7.62 22.14 -0.23
CA HIS A 111 -7.78 20.76 0.23
C HIS A 111 -8.84 19.98 -0.56
N LEU A 112 -8.41 18.98 -1.35
CA LEU A 112 -9.23 18.26 -2.33
C LEU A 112 -10.54 17.68 -1.78
N LEU A 113 -10.51 17.24 -0.52
CA LEU A 113 -11.66 16.65 0.15
C LEU A 113 -12.84 17.61 0.28
N ILE A 114 -12.55 18.87 0.63
CA ILE A 114 -13.55 19.88 1.04
C ILE A 114 -13.67 21.05 0.07
N MET A 115 -12.71 21.25 -0.85
CA MET A 115 -12.82 22.28 -1.89
C MET A 115 -14.03 22.03 -2.80
N ASN A 116 -14.61 23.12 -3.30
CA ASN A 116 -15.72 23.04 -4.23
C ASN A 116 -15.32 22.43 -5.59
N TYR A 117 -16.32 21.96 -6.35
CA TYR A 117 -16.06 21.39 -7.67
C TYR A 117 -15.67 22.50 -8.65
N GLY A 118 -14.49 22.37 -9.27
CA GLY A 118 -13.94 23.36 -10.17
C GLY A 118 -12.68 22.85 -10.87
N ASP A 119 -12.00 23.70 -11.63
CA ASP A 119 -10.86 23.28 -12.44
C ASP A 119 -9.66 22.81 -11.62
N LEU A 120 -9.39 23.45 -10.48
CA LEU A 120 -8.35 22.99 -9.54
C LEU A 120 -8.66 21.59 -9.02
N TRP A 121 -9.89 21.36 -8.55
CA TRP A 121 -10.35 20.05 -8.08
C TRP A 121 -10.20 18.98 -9.16
N ARG A 122 -10.60 19.28 -10.42
CA ARG A 122 -10.48 18.34 -11.55
C ARG A 122 -9.02 18.01 -11.84
N SER A 123 -8.15 19.01 -11.81
CA SER A 123 -6.71 18.84 -12.05
C SER A 123 -6.06 17.98 -10.98
N PHE A 124 -6.30 18.26 -9.69
CA PHE A 124 -5.84 17.42 -8.59
C PHE A 124 -6.38 15.99 -8.72
N ARG A 125 -7.69 15.83 -8.94
CA ARG A 125 -8.34 14.52 -9.06
C ARG A 125 -7.75 13.69 -10.20
N LYS A 126 -7.47 14.33 -11.34
CA LYS A 126 -6.87 13.69 -12.53
C LYS A 126 -5.46 13.18 -12.24
N ILE A 127 -4.60 14.01 -11.66
CA ILE A 127 -3.21 13.66 -11.35
C ILE A 127 -3.16 12.50 -10.36
N ILE A 128 -3.94 12.57 -9.29
CA ILE A 128 -4.04 11.49 -8.31
C ILE A 128 -4.51 10.21 -8.99
N HIS A 129 -5.64 10.26 -9.73
CA HIS A 129 -6.18 9.09 -10.41
C HIS A 129 -5.17 8.42 -11.34
N GLN A 130 -4.41 9.19 -12.12
CA GLN A 130 -3.39 8.64 -13.02
C GLN A 130 -2.29 7.87 -12.26
N TYR A 131 -2.00 8.24 -11.02
CA TYR A 131 -0.98 7.57 -10.21
C TYR A 131 -1.51 6.31 -9.49
N VAL A 132 -2.80 6.28 -9.14
CA VAL A 132 -3.41 5.16 -8.38
C VAL A 132 -4.45 4.36 -9.18
N MET A 133 -4.51 4.54 -10.50
CA MET A 133 -5.33 3.70 -11.37
C MET A 133 -4.86 2.24 -11.32
N GLU A 134 -5.77 1.30 -11.60
CA GLU A 134 -5.53 -0.14 -11.49
C GLU A 134 -4.21 -0.62 -12.08
N SER A 135 -3.94 -0.24 -13.34
CA SER A 135 -2.74 -0.66 -14.05
C SER A 135 -1.44 -0.19 -13.39
N MET A 136 -1.45 0.97 -12.70
CA MET A 136 -0.30 1.45 -11.93
C MET A 136 -0.17 0.72 -10.61
N VAL A 137 -1.28 0.46 -9.94
CA VAL A 137 -1.29 -0.29 -8.67
C VAL A 137 -0.71 -1.70 -8.89
N GLU A 138 -1.12 -2.38 -9.95
CA GLU A 138 -0.64 -3.73 -10.25
C GLU A 138 0.83 -3.77 -10.66
N LYS A 139 1.26 -2.83 -11.52
CA LYS A 139 2.62 -2.83 -12.08
C LYS A 139 3.68 -2.25 -11.13
N GLU A 140 3.35 -1.17 -10.43
CA GLU A 140 4.33 -0.39 -9.65
C GLU A 140 4.12 -0.53 -8.13
N HIS A 141 2.89 -0.60 -7.62
CA HIS A 141 2.64 -0.40 -6.19
C HIS A 141 2.52 -1.69 -5.39
N THR A 142 1.98 -2.77 -5.99
CA THR A 142 1.66 -4.02 -5.28
C THR A 142 2.88 -4.67 -4.62
N ARG A 143 4.08 -4.50 -5.19
CA ARG A 143 5.34 -4.98 -4.58
C ARG A 143 5.61 -4.31 -3.24
N LEU A 144 5.52 -2.98 -3.21
CA LEU A 144 5.66 -2.19 -1.98
C LEU A 144 4.56 -2.55 -0.97
N VAL A 145 3.31 -2.68 -1.41
CA VAL A 145 2.20 -3.07 -0.53
C VAL A 145 2.48 -4.43 0.11
N ASN A 146 2.96 -5.41 -0.66
CA ASN A 146 3.31 -6.72 -0.14
C ASN A 146 4.47 -6.64 0.86
N ALA A 147 5.54 -5.88 0.57
CA ALA A 147 6.68 -5.71 1.47
C ALA A 147 6.26 -5.08 2.81
N GLU A 148 5.43 -4.04 2.78
CA GLU A 148 4.92 -3.38 3.98
C GLU A 148 3.95 -4.28 4.77
N ALA A 149 3.18 -5.13 4.08
CA ALA A 149 2.28 -6.09 4.71
C ALA A 149 3.06 -7.24 5.38
N VAL A 150 4.18 -7.67 4.77
CA VAL A 150 5.13 -8.61 5.40
C VAL A 150 5.73 -7.99 6.66
N GLN A 151 6.14 -6.71 6.61
CA GLN A 151 6.59 -6.04 7.82
C GLN A 151 5.48 -5.96 8.88
N MET A 152 4.22 -5.72 8.48
CA MET A 152 3.08 -5.74 9.42
C MET A 152 2.98 -7.04 10.18
N ILE A 153 2.94 -8.18 9.49
CA ILE A 153 2.88 -9.47 10.18
C ILE A 153 4.17 -9.76 10.98
N ARG A 154 5.34 -9.28 10.55
CA ARG A 154 6.56 -9.35 11.39
C ARG A 154 6.41 -8.54 12.68
N ASP A 155 5.84 -7.35 12.62
CA ASP A 155 5.66 -6.50 13.79
C ASP A 155 4.67 -7.14 14.78
N PHE A 156 3.62 -7.82 14.30
CA PHE A 156 2.74 -8.64 15.14
C PHE A 156 3.47 -9.82 15.81
N CYS A 157 4.47 -10.43 15.17
CA CYS A 157 5.28 -11.48 15.79
C CYS A 157 6.20 -10.97 16.91
N VAL A 158 6.62 -9.70 16.85
CA VAL A 158 7.65 -9.14 17.74
C VAL A 158 7.04 -8.29 18.86
N ALA A 159 5.94 -7.60 18.59
CA ALA A 159 5.26 -6.70 19.52
C ALA A 159 3.72 -6.82 19.37
N PRO A 160 3.12 -7.98 19.66
CA PRO A 160 1.69 -8.23 19.46
C PRO A 160 0.78 -7.26 20.24
N GLU A 161 1.25 -6.71 21.37
CA GLU A 161 0.54 -5.72 22.19
C GLU A 161 0.31 -4.37 21.48
N GLN A 162 1.03 -4.13 20.38
CA GLN A 162 0.89 -2.94 19.54
C GLN A 162 -0.06 -3.18 18.35
N HIS A 163 -1.00 -4.11 18.47
CA HIS A 163 -1.95 -4.49 17.40
C HIS A 163 -2.75 -3.33 16.82
N MET A 164 -2.97 -2.25 17.59
CA MET A 164 -3.63 -1.02 17.13
C MET A 164 -2.70 -0.12 16.29
N LEU A 165 -1.38 -0.25 16.43
CA LEU A 165 -0.39 0.64 15.82
C LEU A 165 0.22 0.03 14.54
N HIS A 166 0.33 -1.30 14.45
CA HIS A 166 0.89 -1.96 13.26
C HIS A 166 0.12 -1.66 11.97
N PRO A 167 -1.23 -1.69 11.95
CA PRO A 167 -2.00 -1.28 10.77
C PRO A 167 -1.80 0.19 10.41
N LYS A 168 -1.63 1.06 11.41
CA LYS A 168 -1.38 2.50 11.24
C LYS A 168 -0.03 2.75 10.58
N ARG A 169 1.02 2.04 11.01
CA ARG A 169 2.35 2.08 10.41
C ARG A 169 2.35 1.51 9.00
N PHE A 170 1.69 0.37 8.79
CA PHE A 170 1.53 -0.28 7.48
C PHE A 170 0.99 0.68 6.42
N SER A 171 -0.19 1.26 6.67
CA SER A 171 -0.86 2.13 5.70
C SER A 171 -0.05 3.43 5.49
N ASN A 172 0.49 3.99 6.58
CA ASN A 172 1.32 5.20 6.52
C ASN A 172 2.63 4.97 5.73
N SER A 173 3.32 3.83 5.93
CA SER A 173 4.58 3.56 5.23
C SER A 173 4.35 3.41 3.72
N ILE A 174 3.27 2.73 3.30
CA ILE A 174 2.93 2.60 1.88
C ILE A 174 2.75 3.99 1.27
N ILE A 175 1.86 4.81 1.84
CA ILE A 175 1.54 6.08 1.21
C ILE A 175 2.72 7.06 1.26
N MET A 176 3.50 7.10 2.35
CA MET A 176 4.70 7.95 2.43
C MET A 176 5.78 7.54 1.44
N SER A 177 5.94 6.23 1.21
CA SER A 177 6.89 5.69 0.23
C SER A 177 6.47 6.04 -1.19
N LEU A 178 5.18 5.86 -1.52
CA LEU A 178 4.63 6.22 -2.83
C LEU A 178 4.68 7.74 -3.09
N LEU A 179 4.34 8.54 -2.09
CA LEU A 179 4.23 9.99 -2.27
C LEU A 179 5.57 10.69 -2.29
N TYR A 180 6.38 10.41 -1.27
CA TYR A 180 7.58 11.16 -0.95
C TYR A 180 8.84 10.32 -1.04
N GLY A 181 8.76 9.01 -1.32
CA GLY A 181 9.94 8.13 -1.29
C GLY A 181 10.55 8.01 0.10
N VAL A 182 9.72 8.10 1.15
CA VAL A 182 10.10 8.04 2.56
C VAL A 182 9.34 6.90 3.22
N ARG A 183 10.06 5.94 3.81
CA ARG A 183 9.44 4.84 4.56
C ARG A 183 9.08 5.26 5.98
N THR A 184 8.13 4.53 6.58
CA THR A 184 7.78 4.61 8.02
C THR A 184 8.27 3.34 8.70
N PRO A 185 9.54 3.28 9.16
CA PRO A 185 10.15 2.03 9.62
C PRO A 185 9.57 1.47 10.91
N SER A 186 8.98 2.32 11.78
CA SER A 186 8.41 1.89 13.06
C SER A 186 7.21 2.74 13.48
N VAL A 187 6.45 2.26 14.48
CA VAL A 187 5.33 3.00 15.08
C VAL A 187 5.76 4.29 15.81
N GLU A 188 7.06 4.44 16.05
CA GLU A 188 7.64 5.62 16.70
C GLU A 188 8.03 6.72 15.69
N THR A 189 7.84 6.47 14.40
CA THR A 189 8.27 7.38 13.35
C THR A 189 7.54 8.73 13.45
N ARG A 190 8.31 9.82 13.51
CA ARG A 190 7.84 11.18 13.83
C ARG A 190 6.66 11.65 12.97
N HIS A 191 6.70 11.44 11.66
CA HIS A 191 5.64 11.93 10.78
C HIS A 191 4.34 11.17 10.89
N MET A 192 4.41 9.89 11.24
CA MET A 192 3.23 9.11 11.53
C MET A 192 2.52 9.70 12.75
N LYS A 193 3.24 9.95 13.85
CA LYS A 193 2.67 10.56 15.07
C LYS A 193 2.07 11.94 14.80
N LYS A 194 2.83 12.82 14.13
CA LYS A 194 2.33 14.15 13.73
C LYS A 194 1.06 14.09 12.89
N LEU A 195 0.98 13.15 11.94
CA LEU A 195 -0.19 12.99 11.08
C LEU A 195 -1.42 12.58 11.89
N TYR A 196 -1.31 11.57 12.76
CA TYR A 196 -2.45 11.12 13.56
C TYR A 196 -2.90 12.17 14.59
N GLU A 197 -1.96 12.90 15.21
CA GLU A 197 -2.29 14.04 16.09
C GLU A 197 -3.02 15.15 15.32
N LEU A 198 -2.54 15.53 14.13
CA LEU A 198 -3.19 16.48 13.24
C LEU A 198 -4.61 16.03 12.89
N MET A 199 -4.79 14.77 12.49
CA MET A 199 -6.09 14.24 12.08
C MET A 199 -7.08 14.21 13.25
N GLU A 200 -6.63 13.87 14.47
CA GLU A 200 -7.46 13.92 15.66
C GLU A 200 -7.90 15.35 16.00
N ASN A 201 -6.96 16.32 15.97
CA ASN A 201 -7.27 17.73 16.20
C ASN A 201 -8.22 18.28 15.14
N TRP A 202 -8.01 17.93 13.87
CA TRP A 202 -8.87 18.35 12.78
C TRP A 202 -10.28 17.77 12.92
N SER A 203 -10.40 16.48 13.25
CA SER A 203 -11.68 15.81 13.52
C SER A 203 -12.45 16.49 14.64
N LYS A 204 -11.79 16.80 15.76
CA LYS A 204 -12.40 17.54 16.87
C LYS A 204 -12.91 18.92 16.44
N VAL A 205 -12.16 19.68 15.65
CA VAL A 205 -12.59 21.01 15.19
C VAL A 205 -13.78 20.93 14.22
N MET A 206 -13.82 19.90 13.37
CA MET A 206 -14.87 19.72 12.36
C MET A 206 -16.15 19.07 12.89
N GLU A 207 -16.13 18.51 14.11
CA GLU A 207 -17.29 17.85 14.69
C GLU A 207 -18.44 18.84 15.00
N PRO A 208 -19.70 18.50 14.67
CA PRO A 208 -20.84 19.34 14.96
C PRO A 208 -20.94 19.73 16.45
N GLY A 209 -21.01 21.03 16.71
CA GLY A 209 -21.10 21.58 18.07
C GLY A 209 -19.76 22.01 18.68
N ASN A 210 -18.62 21.54 18.14
CA ASN A 210 -17.30 21.99 18.61
C ASN A 210 -16.90 23.35 18.04
N THR A 211 -17.47 23.76 16.91
CA THR A 211 -17.34 25.11 16.33
C THR A 211 -18.71 25.75 16.15
N PRO A 212 -18.83 27.07 16.30
CA PRO A 212 -20.10 27.76 16.09
C PRO A 212 -20.55 27.60 14.63
N PRO A 213 -21.85 27.38 14.38
CA PRO A 213 -22.41 27.21 13.03
C PRO A 213 -22.47 28.53 12.25
N VAL A 214 -21.32 29.16 12.01
CA VAL A 214 -21.17 30.48 11.38
C VAL A 214 -21.68 30.52 9.94
N ASP A 215 -21.61 29.40 9.22
CA ASP A 215 -22.14 29.27 7.85
C ASP A 215 -23.68 29.31 7.81
N ILE A 216 -24.35 28.89 8.90
CA ILE A 216 -25.81 28.95 9.06
C ILE A 216 -26.23 30.29 9.66
N PHE A 217 -25.46 30.79 10.62
CA PHE A 217 -25.72 32.01 11.36
C PHE A 217 -24.55 33.01 11.25
N PRO A 218 -24.48 33.79 10.15
CA PRO A 218 -23.35 34.68 9.88
C PRO A 218 -23.08 35.72 10.97
N PHE A 219 -24.09 36.12 11.75
CA PHE A 219 -23.90 37.08 12.84
C PHE A 219 -22.92 36.58 13.93
N LEU A 220 -22.71 35.25 14.02
CA LEU A 220 -21.74 34.66 14.96
C LEU A 220 -20.29 35.07 14.66
N HIS A 221 -19.98 35.54 13.45
CA HIS A 221 -18.68 36.12 13.13
C HIS A 221 -18.36 37.40 13.93
N TRP A 222 -19.37 38.12 14.39
CA TRP A 222 -19.19 39.35 15.17
C TRP A 222 -19.02 39.11 16.67
N VAL A 223 -19.30 37.88 17.13
CA VAL A 223 -19.14 37.50 18.53
C VAL A 223 -17.66 37.22 18.80
N PRO A 224 -17.02 37.89 19.78
CA PRO A 224 -15.62 37.64 20.11
C PRO A 224 -15.37 36.16 20.44
N GLU A 225 -14.36 35.55 19.82
CA GLU A 225 -14.14 34.09 19.88
C GLU A 225 -13.97 33.53 21.30
N ARG A 226 -13.54 34.37 22.27
CA ARG A 226 -13.42 34.00 23.69
C ARG A 226 -14.73 33.48 24.29
N PHE A 227 -15.87 33.92 23.75
CA PHE A 227 -17.20 33.49 24.20
C PHE A 227 -17.71 32.25 23.45
N LEU A 228 -17.02 31.84 22.38
CA LEU A 228 -17.37 30.72 21.51
C LEU A 228 -16.25 29.66 21.50
N GLY A 229 -15.57 29.49 22.64
CA GLY A 229 -14.56 28.45 22.83
C GLY A 229 -13.33 28.60 21.94
N MET A 230 -12.89 29.84 21.66
CA MET A 230 -11.65 30.12 20.90
C MET A 230 -11.60 29.38 19.55
N TRP A 231 -12.75 29.26 18.88
CA TRP A 231 -12.89 28.41 17.69
C TRP A 231 -12.00 28.83 16.51
N VAL A 232 -11.75 30.14 16.33
CA VAL A 232 -10.87 30.64 15.27
C VAL A 232 -9.43 30.28 15.58
N SER A 233 -8.99 30.50 16.82
CA SER A 233 -7.65 30.15 17.30
C SER A 233 -7.39 28.64 17.20
N ARG A 234 -8.37 27.79 17.57
CA ARG A 234 -8.28 26.34 17.39
C ARG A 234 -8.17 25.95 15.92
N ALA A 235 -9.00 26.51 15.04
CA ALA A 235 -8.93 26.25 13.60
C ALA A 235 -7.60 26.72 12.98
N LYS A 236 -7.06 27.88 13.39
CA LYS A 236 -5.74 28.36 12.97
C LYS A 236 -4.60 27.46 13.46
N ASN A 237 -4.73 26.86 14.64
CA ASN A 237 -3.73 25.90 15.12
C ASN A 237 -3.70 24.65 14.22
N VAL A 238 -4.86 24.08 13.90
CA VAL A 238 -4.96 22.96 12.93
C VAL A 238 -4.40 23.37 11.57
N SER A 239 -4.72 24.58 11.09
CA SER A 239 -4.14 25.12 9.84
C SER A 239 -2.61 25.12 9.90
N LYS A 240 -2.02 25.62 10.99
CA LYS A 240 -0.56 25.68 11.16
C LYS A 240 0.07 24.28 11.17
N GLU A 241 -0.54 23.32 11.86
CA GLU A 241 -0.09 21.93 11.91
C GLU A 241 -0.13 21.28 10.51
N MET A 242 -1.24 21.44 9.80
CA MET A 242 -1.46 20.90 8.45
C MET A 242 -0.45 21.48 7.45
N ASN A 243 -0.38 22.81 7.35
CA ASN A 243 0.55 23.51 6.46
C ASN A 243 2.00 23.15 6.78
N GLY A 244 2.35 23.08 8.07
CA GLY A 244 3.70 22.74 8.53
C GLY A 244 4.11 21.33 8.12
N LEU A 245 3.25 20.32 8.38
CA LEU A 245 3.53 18.93 8.04
C LEU A 245 3.64 18.73 6.52
N TYR A 246 2.68 19.27 5.77
CA TYR A 246 2.65 19.09 4.32
C TYR A 246 3.85 19.76 3.63
N ALA A 247 4.16 21.00 4.02
CA ALA A 247 5.29 21.73 3.47
C ALA A 247 6.63 21.08 3.84
N GLU A 248 6.78 20.52 5.06
CA GLU A 248 7.99 19.78 5.48
C GLU A 248 8.32 18.67 4.46
N TYR A 249 7.33 17.89 4.04
CA TYR A 249 7.54 16.77 3.11
C TYR A 249 7.68 17.15 1.66
N LEU A 250 6.98 18.19 1.18
CA LEU A 250 7.26 18.74 -0.15
C LEU A 250 8.69 19.28 -0.23
N ASN A 251 9.11 20.05 0.77
CA ASN A 251 10.45 20.63 0.82
C ASN A 251 11.55 19.56 0.93
N LEU A 252 11.28 18.47 1.64
CA LEU A 252 12.15 17.30 1.67
C LEU A 252 12.35 16.72 0.26
N VAL A 253 11.28 16.54 -0.52
CA VAL A 253 11.37 16.05 -1.90
C VAL A 253 12.14 17.03 -2.79
N ILE A 254 11.84 18.33 -2.72
CA ILE A 254 12.53 19.35 -3.52
C ILE A 254 14.04 19.35 -3.21
N LYS A 255 14.41 19.31 -1.92
CA LYS A 255 15.80 19.25 -1.49
C LYS A 255 16.47 17.99 -1.99
N ARG A 256 15.87 16.82 -1.76
CA ARG A 256 16.38 15.52 -2.22
C ARG A 256 16.59 15.51 -3.73
N ARG A 257 15.64 16.02 -4.52
CA ARG A 257 15.78 16.06 -5.99
C ARG A 257 17.00 16.84 -6.46
N LYS A 258 17.35 17.92 -5.75
CA LYS A 258 18.51 18.75 -6.06
C LYS A 258 19.83 18.08 -5.65
N GLU A 259 19.83 17.35 -4.53
CA GLU A 259 21.05 16.78 -3.93
C GLU A 259 21.34 15.35 -4.38
N GLU A 260 20.31 14.51 -4.49
CA GLU A 260 20.40 13.06 -4.76
C GLU A 260 19.71 12.64 -6.08
N GLY A 261 18.77 13.46 -6.58
CA GLY A 261 17.97 13.15 -7.78
C GLY A 261 16.56 12.61 -7.48
N SER A 262 15.84 12.28 -8.54
CA SER A 262 14.45 11.80 -8.48
C SER A 262 14.39 10.33 -8.07
N ARG A 263 13.49 10.00 -7.12
CA ARG A 263 13.16 8.61 -6.76
C ARG A 263 11.93 8.11 -7.52
N LYS A 264 11.44 8.88 -8.49
CA LYS A 264 10.22 8.61 -9.28
C LYS A 264 8.97 8.42 -8.40
N CYS A 265 8.96 8.99 -7.19
CA CYS A 265 7.76 8.99 -6.33
C CYS A 265 6.72 9.96 -6.89
N PHE A 266 5.48 9.92 -6.39
CA PHE A 266 4.39 10.78 -6.90
C PHE A 266 4.77 12.26 -6.95
N MET A 267 5.31 12.81 -5.86
CA MET A 267 5.70 14.22 -5.82
C MET A 267 6.88 14.53 -6.74
N ASP A 268 7.74 13.55 -7.06
CA ASP A 268 8.73 13.76 -8.13
C ASP A 268 8.02 13.93 -9.47
N LYS A 269 7.09 13.03 -9.82
CA LYS A 269 6.34 13.09 -11.09
C LYS A 269 5.50 14.37 -11.20
N VAL A 270 4.92 14.85 -10.10
CA VAL A 270 4.18 16.12 -10.07
C VAL A 270 5.10 17.31 -10.32
N LEU A 271 6.24 17.37 -9.64
CA LEU A 271 7.20 18.46 -9.80
C LEU A 271 7.80 18.50 -11.22
N ASP A 272 8.01 17.34 -11.85
CA ASP A 272 8.44 17.25 -13.27
C ASP A 272 7.42 17.86 -14.24
N GLN A 273 6.14 17.84 -13.88
CA GLN A 273 5.05 18.34 -14.71
C GLN A 273 4.60 19.76 -14.33
N ASN A 274 5.14 20.33 -13.25
CA ASN A 274 4.56 21.53 -12.66
C ASN A 274 4.66 22.78 -13.54
N GLU A 275 5.62 22.84 -14.46
CA GLU A 275 5.68 23.92 -15.47
C GLU A 275 4.40 23.98 -16.33
N LYS A 276 3.77 22.84 -16.57
CA LYS A 276 2.50 22.73 -17.32
C LYS A 276 1.28 22.85 -16.41
N LEU A 277 1.36 22.32 -15.20
CA LEU A 277 0.26 22.33 -14.24
C LEU A 277 0.05 23.70 -13.60
N ASN A 278 1.13 24.48 -13.47
CA ASN A 278 1.17 25.81 -12.87
C ASN A 278 0.56 25.85 -11.45
N PHE A 279 0.79 24.81 -10.65
CA PHE A 279 0.40 24.84 -9.24
C PHE A 279 1.35 25.69 -8.43
N ASN A 280 0.78 26.52 -7.56
CA ASN A 280 1.55 27.27 -6.59
C ASN A 280 2.08 26.34 -5.47
N HIS A 281 2.97 26.86 -4.62
CA HIS A 281 3.60 26.06 -3.58
C HIS A 281 2.59 25.47 -2.57
N HIS A 282 1.55 26.22 -2.19
CA HIS A 282 0.50 25.78 -1.28
C HIS A 282 -0.30 24.62 -1.89
N GLN A 283 -0.72 24.76 -3.14
CA GLN A 283 -1.39 23.72 -3.91
C GLN A 283 -0.56 22.43 -4.03
N LEU A 284 0.75 22.56 -4.25
CA LEU A 284 1.65 21.40 -4.37
C LEU A 284 1.71 20.58 -3.09
N TYR A 285 1.88 21.22 -1.93
CA TYR A 285 1.97 20.45 -0.68
C TYR A 285 0.60 19.96 -0.21
N PHE A 286 -0.50 20.67 -0.52
CA PHE A 286 -1.85 20.15 -0.26
C PHE A 286 -2.18 18.94 -1.14
N LEU A 287 -1.72 18.91 -2.39
CA LEU A 287 -1.91 17.74 -3.26
C LEU A 287 -1.30 16.47 -2.64
N GLY A 288 -0.06 16.55 -2.14
CA GLY A 288 0.58 15.45 -1.42
C GLY A 288 -0.05 15.17 -0.05
N GLY A 289 -0.36 16.23 0.70
CA GLY A 289 -0.90 16.15 2.06
C GLY A 289 -2.25 15.43 2.13
N VAL A 290 -3.18 15.75 1.22
CA VAL A 290 -4.48 15.05 1.17
C VAL A 290 -4.31 13.56 0.87
N MET A 291 -3.37 13.19 -0.01
CA MET A 291 -3.09 11.79 -0.28
C MET A 291 -2.47 11.10 0.95
N MET A 292 -1.56 11.77 1.65
CA MET A 292 -0.93 11.26 2.87
C MET A 292 -1.95 10.98 3.97
N GLU A 293 -2.91 11.88 4.20
CA GLU A 293 -4.02 11.67 5.14
C GLU A 293 -4.90 10.50 4.72
N GLY A 294 -5.44 10.55 3.49
CA GLY A 294 -6.39 9.57 3.00
C GLY A 294 -5.80 8.15 2.94
N GLY A 295 -4.53 8.02 2.54
CA GLY A 295 -3.85 6.73 2.43
C GLY A 295 -3.32 6.16 3.74
N SER A 296 -3.29 6.94 4.84
CA SER A 296 -2.79 6.47 6.14
C SER A 296 -3.88 5.94 7.06
N ASP A 297 -4.87 6.77 7.41
CA ASP A 297 -5.80 6.46 8.51
C ASP A 297 -6.96 5.55 8.09
N THR A 298 -7.39 5.63 6.83
CA THR A 298 -8.60 4.90 6.37
C THR A 298 -8.38 3.39 6.28
N SER A 299 -7.30 2.95 5.61
CA SER A 299 -6.97 1.52 5.48
C SER A 299 -6.63 0.90 6.83
N SER A 300 -5.89 1.63 7.68
CA SER A 300 -5.54 1.16 9.02
C SER A 300 -6.77 0.99 9.90
N SER A 301 -7.73 1.92 9.86
CA SER A 301 -8.98 1.83 10.62
C SER A 301 -9.84 0.62 10.22
N ILE A 302 -9.90 0.26 8.94
CA ILE A 302 -10.61 -0.95 8.49
C ILE A 302 -9.89 -2.23 8.95
N ILE A 303 -8.56 -2.28 8.86
CA ILE A 303 -7.79 -3.43 9.35
C ILE A 303 -7.96 -3.59 10.86
N ILE A 304 -7.99 -2.48 11.61
CA ILE A 304 -8.26 -2.49 13.06
C ILE A 304 -9.69 -2.98 13.34
N ALA A 305 -10.69 -2.52 12.58
CA ALA A 305 -12.07 -3.01 12.70
C ALA A 305 -12.16 -4.51 12.40
N PHE A 306 -11.43 -5.01 11.40
CA PHE A 306 -11.30 -6.45 11.13
C PHE A 306 -10.70 -7.19 12.33
N ILE A 307 -9.57 -6.73 12.89
CA ILE A 307 -8.95 -7.34 14.08
C ILE A 307 -9.94 -7.37 15.25
N HIS A 308 -10.71 -6.29 15.44
CA HIS A 308 -11.76 -6.21 16.46
C HIS A 308 -12.88 -7.21 16.22
N ALA A 309 -13.31 -7.40 14.97
CA ALA A 309 -14.30 -8.41 14.62
C ALA A 309 -13.78 -9.83 14.94
N MET A 310 -12.51 -10.12 14.66
CA MET A 310 -11.94 -11.45 14.92
C MET A 310 -11.84 -11.79 16.41
N THR A 311 -11.86 -10.80 17.32
CA THR A 311 -11.97 -11.11 18.76
C THR A 311 -13.35 -11.65 19.11
N LYS A 312 -14.42 -11.27 18.40
CA LYS A 312 -15.79 -11.74 18.70
C LYS A 312 -16.24 -12.92 17.85
N TRP A 313 -15.90 -12.95 16.56
CA TRP A 313 -16.39 -13.95 15.60
C TRP A 313 -15.28 -14.89 15.14
N GLY A 314 -14.72 -15.66 16.07
CA GLY A 314 -13.62 -16.60 15.80
C GLY A 314 -13.93 -17.67 14.74
N GLU A 315 -15.20 -18.01 14.50
CA GLU A 315 -15.59 -18.97 13.46
C GLU A 315 -15.36 -18.42 12.04
N VAL A 316 -15.54 -17.11 11.84
CA VAL A 316 -15.23 -16.44 10.56
C VAL A 316 -13.74 -16.55 10.26
N GLN A 317 -12.91 -16.27 11.28
CA GLN A 317 -11.46 -16.47 11.19
C GLN A 317 -11.13 -17.91 10.80
N LYS A 318 -11.69 -18.93 11.48
CA LYS A 318 -11.43 -20.34 11.17
C LYS A 318 -11.82 -20.73 9.74
N LYS A 319 -12.97 -20.27 9.25
CA LYS A 319 -13.43 -20.54 7.88
C LYS A 319 -12.49 -19.94 6.84
N ALA A 320 -12.05 -18.69 7.02
CA ALA A 320 -11.08 -18.07 6.13
C ALA A 320 -9.69 -18.71 6.22
N GLN A 321 -9.28 -19.13 7.41
CA GLN A 321 -8.04 -19.87 7.63
C GLN A 321 -8.01 -21.20 6.87
N GLN A 322 -9.09 -21.97 6.87
CA GLN A 322 -9.20 -23.22 6.12
C GLN A 322 -9.05 -23.00 4.60
N GLU A 323 -9.67 -21.95 4.06
CA GLU A 323 -9.53 -21.58 2.64
C GLU A 323 -8.07 -21.23 2.30
N ILE A 324 -7.45 -20.38 3.13
CA ILE A 324 -6.05 -19.98 2.95
C ILE A 324 -5.11 -21.19 3.04
N ASP A 325 -5.31 -22.07 4.01
CA ASP A 325 -4.44 -23.22 4.24
C ASP A 325 -4.46 -24.18 3.04
N ALA A 326 -5.63 -24.35 2.40
CA ALA A 326 -5.79 -25.17 1.20
C ALA A 326 -5.08 -24.60 -0.05
N VAL A 327 -4.87 -23.28 -0.11
CA VAL A 327 -4.31 -22.59 -1.30
C VAL A 327 -2.83 -22.23 -1.14
N VAL A 328 -2.42 -21.82 0.05
CA VAL A 328 -1.11 -21.17 0.29
C VAL A 328 -0.14 -22.07 1.05
N GLY A 329 -0.62 -22.86 2.01
CA GLY A 329 0.22 -23.66 2.92
C GLY A 329 1.12 -22.81 3.84
N ASP A 330 2.18 -23.39 4.41
CA ASP A 330 3.05 -22.74 5.40
C ASP A 330 4.34 -22.13 4.79
N GLY A 331 4.65 -22.48 3.54
CA GLY A 331 5.92 -22.16 2.89
C GLY A 331 6.07 -20.71 2.43
N ARG A 332 4.97 -19.93 2.37
CA ARG A 332 4.93 -18.51 2.00
C ARG A 332 3.67 -17.85 2.58
N SER A 333 3.67 -16.53 2.73
CA SER A 333 2.43 -15.80 3.06
C SER A 333 1.59 -15.49 1.81
N PRO A 334 0.28 -15.17 1.93
CA PRO A 334 -0.59 -14.82 0.81
C PRO A 334 -0.09 -13.60 0.02
N VAL A 335 -0.27 -13.61 -1.30
CA VAL A 335 0.11 -12.51 -2.21
C VAL A 335 -1.07 -12.12 -3.10
N TRP A 336 -0.96 -11.01 -3.84
CA TRP A 336 -2.07 -10.48 -4.66
C TRP A 336 -2.58 -11.49 -5.69
N SER A 337 -1.69 -12.30 -6.28
CA SER A 337 -2.08 -13.34 -7.26
C SER A 337 -2.91 -14.48 -6.67
N ASP A 338 -3.06 -14.55 -5.34
CA ASP A 338 -3.95 -15.52 -4.70
C ASP A 338 -5.41 -15.04 -4.62
N TYR A 339 -5.70 -13.75 -4.92
CA TYR A 339 -7.04 -13.15 -4.76
C TYR A 339 -8.17 -13.98 -5.38
N SER A 340 -8.00 -14.42 -6.63
CA SER A 340 -9.01 -15.20 -7.34
C SER A 340 -9.26 -16.59 -6.76
N LYS A 341 -8.36 -17.08 -5.89
CA LYS A 341 -8.44 -18.39 -5.23
C LYS A 341 -8.91 -18.30 -3.77
N LEU A 342 -9.08 -17.08 -3.25
CA LEU A 342 -9.47 -16.82 -1.86
C LEU A 342 -10.80 -16.04 -1.78
N PRO A 343 -11.91 -16.58 -2.35
CA PRO A 343 -13.18 -15.87 -2.42
C PRO A 343 -13.77 -15.53 -1.04
N TYR A 344 -13.64 -16.39 -0.03
CA TYR A 344 -14.15 -16.09 1.31
C TYR A 344 -13.30 -15.01 2.02
N VAL A 345 -11.99 -14.96 1.77
CA VAL A 345 -11.16 -13.83 2.22
C VAL A 345 -11.56 -12.52 1.53
N ALA A 346 -11.84 -12.54 0.22
CA ALA A 346 -12.34 -11.37 -0.49
C ALA A 346 -13.68 -10.86 0.08
N GLN A 347 -14.57 -11.78 0.44
CA GLN A 347 -15.83 -11.48 1.13
C GLN A 347 -15.57 -10.87 2.52
N THR A 348 -14.59 -11.39 3.25
CA THR A 348 -14.19 -10.87 4.57
C THR A 348 -13.69 -9.42 4.49
N VAL A 349 -12.97 -9.06 3.42
CA VAL A 349 -12.55 -7.67 3.17
C VAL A 349 -13.77 -6.76 2.94
N LYS A 350 -14.73 -7.20 2.13
CA LYS A 350 -15.98 -6.44 1.88
C LYS A 350 -16.80 -6.28 3.15
N GLU A 351 -16.89 -7.33 3.95
CA GLU A 351 -17.60 -7.31 5.22
C GLU A 351 -16.96 -6.35 6.22
N SER A 352 -15.63 -6.26 6.23
CA SER A 352 -14.91 -5.26 7.04
C SER A 352 -15.29 -3.82 6.66
N MET A 353 -15.49 -3.56 5.36
CA MET A 353 -15.91 -2.24 4.85
C MET A 353 -17.39 -1.93 5.10
N ARG A 354 -18.25 -2.96 5.09
CA ARG A 354 -19.69 -2.86 5.35
C ARG A 354 -19.99 -2.68 6.84
N TRP A 355 -19.42 -3.56 7.66
CA TRP A 355 -19.74 -3.65 9.08
C TRP A 355 -19.38 -2.35 9.82
N ARG A 356 -18.19 -1.79 9.57
CA ARG A 356 -17.73 -0.56 10.20
C ARG A 356 -17.12 0.40 9.17
N PRO A 357 -17.97 1.13 8.42
CA PRO A 357 -17.49 2.07 7.43
C PRO A 357 -16.79 3.26 8.11
N VAL A 358 -15.54 3.53 7.73
CA VAL A 358 -14.74 4.64 8.31
C VAL A 358 -15.44 5.99 8.12
N VAL A 359 -16.17 6.18 7.02
CA VAL A 359 -16.90 7.43 6.73
C VAL A 359 -18.41 7.16 6.64
N PRO A 360 -19.12 7.02 7.77
CA PRO A 360 -20.48 6.49 7.79
C PRO A 360 -21.54 7.39 7.10
N LEU A 361 -21.26 8.69 6.94
CA LEU A 361 -22.11 9.64 6.21
C LEU A 361 -21.51 10.13 4.89
N ALA A 362 -20.44 9.48 4.42
CA ALA A 362 -19.53 10.02 3.41
C ALA A 362 -19.12 11.48 3.78
N PHE A 363 -18.61 12.24 2.81
CA PHE A 363 -18.45 13.69 2.97
C PHE A 363 -19.61 14.41 2.31
N PRO A 364 -20.22 15.44 2.92
CA PRO A 364 -21.41 16.10 2.40
C PRO A 364 -21.20 16.71 1.01
N HIS A 365 -22.17 16.53 0.12
CA HIS A 365 -22.22 17.18 -1.19
C HIS A 365 -23.16 18.39 -1.14
N ALA A 366 -23.15 19.23 -2.17
CA ALA A 366 -24.13 20.29 -2.36
C ALA A 366 -24.64 20.31 -3.80
N LEU A 367 -25.89 20.73 -3.98
CA LEU A 367 -26.49 20.93 -5.30
C LEU A 367 -25.95 22.19 -5.98
N ALA A 368 -25.55 22.07 -7.25
CA ALA A 368 -25.13 23.20 -8.08
C ALA A 368 -26.32 24.00 -8.65
N GLU A 369 -27.47 23.35 -8.80
CA GLU A 369 -28.72 23.89 -9.35
C GLU A 369 -29.93 23.25 -8.67
N ASP A 370 -31.11 23.81 -8.90
CA ASP A 370 -32.38 23.25 -8.44
C ASP A 370 -32.66 21.90 -9.13
N ASP A 371 -33.28 20.95 -8.43
CA ASP A 371 -33.65 19.64 -9.00
C ASP A 371 -35.01 19.15 -8.48
N TRP A 372 -35.67 18.31 -9.27
CA TRP A 372 -36.88 17.59 -8.88
C TRP A 372 -36.62 16.09 -8.91
N VAL A 373 -36.91 15.42 -7.80
CA VAL A 373 -36.67 13.99 -7.59
C VAL A 373 -37.94 13.35 -7.05
N ASP A 374 -38.52 12.41 -7.80
CA ASP A 374 -39.72 11.67 -7.41
C ASP A 374 -40.86 12.61 -6.91
N GLY A 375 -41.08 13.72 -7.61
CA GLY A 375 -42.08 14.73 -7.28
C GLY A 375 -41.72 15.65 -6.10
N ARG A 376 -40.49 15.57 -5.59
CA ARG A 376 -39.95 16.43 -4.52
C ARG A 376 -38.95 17.44 -5.05
N PHE A 377 -39.03 18.67 -4.56
CA PHE A 377 -38.16 19.76 -4.94
C PHE A 377 -36.94 19.87 -4.01
N LEU A 378 -35.76 19.99 -4.61
CA LEU A 378 -34.49 20.23 -3.95
C LEU A 378 -33.89 21.55 -4.47
N PRO A 379 -33.83 22.61 -3.66
CA PRO A 379 -33.23 23.86 -4.11
C PRO A 379 -31.70 23.75 -4.23
N LYS A 380 -31.12 24.57 -5.10
CA LYS A 380 -29.68 24.81 -5.22
C LYS A 380 -29.05 25.06 -3.86
N GLY A 381 -27.85 24.53 -3.65
CA GLY A 381 -27.14 24.63 -2.38
C GLY A 381 -27.65 23.68 -1.30
N THR A 382 -28.69 22.86 -1.57
CA THR A 382 -29.09 21.79 -0.64
C THR A 382 -27.90 20.89 -0.35
N THR A 383 -27.59 20.70 0.93
CA THR A 383 -26.56 19.77 1.39
C THR A 383 -27.07 18.34 1.23
N VAL A 384 -26.27 17.43 0.70
CA VAL A 384 -26.63 16.03 0.48
C VAL A 384 -25.69 15.14 1.28
N PHE A 385 -26.25 14.40 2.22
CA PHE A 385 -25.55 13.35 2.95
C PHE A 385 -25.83 11.99 2.31
N ILE A 386 -24.81 11.16 2.15
CA ILE A 386 -24.97 9.76 1.76
C ILE A 386 -24.83 8.94 3.02
N ASN A 387 -25.93 8.37 3.51
CA ASN A 387 -25.91 7.57 4.73
C ASN A 387 -25.37 6.15 4.43
N ALA A 388 -24.05 6.05 4.25
CA ALA A 388 -23.38 4.79 3.99
C ALA A 388 -23.66 3.75 5.09
N PHE A 389 -23.61 4.17 6.36
CA PHE A 389 -23.92 3.29 7.49
C PHE A 389 -25.35 2.71 7.39
N GLY A 390 -26.35 3.55 7.13
CA GLY A 390 -27.73 3.08 7.00
C GLY A 390 -27.94 2.13 5.82
N LEU A 391 -27.24 2.35 4.70
CA LEU A 391 -27.25 1.43 3.55
C LEU A 391 -26.57 0.10 3.86
N HIS A 392 -25.57 0.12 4.74
CA HIS A 392 -24.81 -1.07 5.16
C HIS A 392 -25.54 -1.85 6.26
N HIS A 393 -26.47 -1.21 6.95
CA HIS A 393 -27.31 -1.80 8.00
C HIS A 393 -28.78 -1.97 7.56
N ASP A 394 -29.01 -2.04 6.25
CA ASP A 394 -30.31 -2.41 5.70
C ASP A 394 -30.53 -3.92 5.87
N GLU A 395 -31.38 -4.28 6.84
CA GLU A 395 -31.72 -5.68 7.19
C GLU A 395 -32.33 -6.47 6.01
N GLN A 396 -32.90 -5.79 5.00
CA GLN A 396 -33.41 -6.48 3.81
C GLN A 396 -32.29 -7.03 2.92
N ARG A 397 -31.15 -6.35 2.91
CA ARG A 397 -29.98 -6.74 2.12
C ARG A 397 -28.96 -7.52 2.94
N PHE A 398 -28.77 -7.13 4.19
CA PHE A 398 -27.78 -7.67 5.11
C PHE A 398 -28.50 -8.17 6.37
N PRO A 399 -29.03 -9.41 6.38
CA PRO A 399 -29.68 -9.97 7.55
C PRO A 399 -28.74 -9.96 8.77
N ASN A 400 -29.24 -9.50 9.92
CA ASN A 400 -28.44 -9.28 11.13
C ASN A 400 -27.21 -8.36 10.90
N PRO A 401 -27.42 -7.11 10.47
CA PRO A 401 -26.34 -6.26 9.97
C PRO A 401 -25.28 -5.88 11.01
N ASP A 402 -25.58 -6.02 12.31
CA ASP A 402 -24.62 -5.80 13.39
C ASP A 402 -23.64 -6.97 13.59
N MET A 403 -23.92 -8.15 13.03
CA MET A 403 -22.98 -9.27 12.99
C MET A 403 -21.97 -9.07 11.86
N PHE A 404 -20.73 -9.47 12.11
CA PHE A 404 -19.72 -9.59 11.05
C PHE A 404 -19.88 -10.94 10.36
N ASP A 405 -20.46 -10.93 9.17
CA ASP A 405 -20.75 -12.14 8.39
C ASP A 405 -20.34 -11.98 6.91
N PRO A 406 -19.17 -12.53 6.52
CA PRO A 406 -18.74 -12.49 5.12
C PRO A 406 -19.70 -13.18 4.14
N ASP A 407 -20.56 -14.11 4.59
CA ASP A 407 -21.50 -14.79 3.69
C ASP A 407 -22.59 -13.85 3.15
N HIS A 408 -22.74 -12.63 3.71
CA HIS A 408 -23.48 -11.52 3.09
C HIS A 408 -23.00 -11.20 1.67
N TYR A 409 -21.74 -11.51 1.35
CA TYR A 409 -21.11 -11.29 0.06
C TYR A 409 -20.86 -12.60 -0.70
N ALA A 410 -21.53 -13.70 -0.35
CA ALA A 410 -21.36 -14.98 -1.04
C ALA A 410 -21.48 -14.82 -2.57
N GLY A 411 -20.44 -15.26 -3.29
CA GLY A 411 -20.36 -15.13 -4.76
C GLY A 411 -19.97 -13.75 -5.30
N VAL A 412 -19.77 -12.75 -4.44
CA VAL A 412 -19.38 -11.39 -4.83
C VAL A 412 -17.88 -11.18 -4.60
N THR A 413 -17.08 -11.50 -5.62
CA THR A 413 -15.61 -11.39 -5.59
C THR A 413 -15.05 -10.30 -6.50
N ALA A 414 -15.88 -9.63 -7.29
CA ALA A 414 -15.46 -8.46 -8.07
C ALA A 414 -15.01 -7.34 -7.14
N LEU A 415 -14.00 -6.58 -7.56
CA LEU A 415 -13.44 -5.50 -6.74
C LEU A 415 -14.39 -4.32 -6.64
N ALA A 416 -14.31 -3.57 -5.54
CA ALA A 416 -15.18 -2.41 -5.32
C ALA A 416 -15.20 -1.36 -6.47
N PRO A 417 -14.10 -1.08 -7.21
CA PRO A 417 -14.13 -0.19 -8.39
C PRO A 417 -15.04 -0.70 -9.51
N GLU A 418 -15.02 -2.00 -9.79
CA GLU A 418 -15.85 -2.62 -10.82
C GLU A 418 -17.33 -2.54 -10.42
N LEU A 419 -17.63 -2.90 -9.16
CA LEU A 419 -18.97 -2.83 -8.61
C LEU A 419 -19.48 -1.39 -8.45
N ALA A 420 -18.60 -0.39 -8.32
CA ALA A 420 -18.95 1.03 -8.38
C ALA A 420 -19.46 1.45 -9.77
N ALA A 421 -18.78 0.94 -10.79
CA ALA A 421 -19.01 1.30 -12.18
C ALA A 421 -20.21 0.54 -12.78
N ALA A 422 -20.65 -0.55 -12.15
CA ALA A 422 -21.78 -1.36 -12.59
C ALA A 422 -23.03 -0.51 -12.90
N ALA A 423 -23.71 -0.85 -14.00
CA ALA A 423 -24.92 -0.15 -14.42
C ALA A 423 -26.08 -0.37 -13.45
N ASP A 424 -26.20 -1.61 -12.97
CA ASP A 424 -27.14 -2.01 -11.93
C ASP A 424 -26.64 -1.55 -10.55
N TYR A 425 -27.48 -0.80 -9.84
CA TYR A 425 -27.16 -0.29 -8.52
C TYR A 425 -27.24 -1.36 -7.43
N GLU A 426 -27.91 -2.49 -7.68
CA GLU A 426 -27.95 -3.59 -6.73
C GLU A 426 -26.63 -4.35 -6.66
N SER A 427 -25.87 -4.36 -7.76
CA SER A 427 -24.55 -4.99 -7.86
C SER A 427 -23.48 -4.32 -6.97
N ARG A 428 -23.68 -3.06 -6.57
CA ARG A 428 -22.74 -2.30 -5.71
C ARG A 428 -22.52 -3.03 -4.37
N ASP A 429 -21.30 -3.36 -3.98
CA ASP A 429 -21.03 -4.06 -2.72
C ASP A 429 -21.31 -3.19 -1.49
N HIS A 430 -20.69 -2.01 -1.43
CA HIS A 430 -20.80 -1.08 -0.32
C HIS A 430 -20.55 0.37 -0.79
N TYR A 431 -20.73 1.31 0.13
CA TYR A 431 -20.63 2.77 -0.11
C TYR A 431 -19.49 3.44 0.68
N GLY A 432 -18.61 2.65 1.34
CA GLY A 432 -17.45 3.17 2.08
C GLY A 432 -16.48 4.03 1.25
N TYR A 433 -16.43 3.83 -0.08
CA TYR A 433 -15.63 4.68 -0.99
C TYR A 433 -16.38 5.90 -1.55
N GLY A 434 -17.64 6.12 -1.17
CA GLY A 434 -18.51 7.16 -1.73
C GLY A 434 -19.13 6.79 -3.09
N SER A 435 -19.50 7.81 -3.88
CA SER A 435 -20.16 7.66 -5.18
C SER A 435 -19.87 8.84 -6.12
N GLY A 436 -20.17 8.68 -7.41
CA GLY A 436 -20.10 9.73 -8.44
C GLY A 436 -18.69 10.27 -8.70
N ARG A 437 -18.59 11.53 -9.15
CA ARG A 437 -17.29 12.19 -9.43
C ARG A 437 -16.39 12.28 -8.20
N ARG A 438 -16.98 12.28 -7.00
CA ARG A 438 -16.28 12.35 -5.70
C ARG A 438 -15.99 10.96 -5.11
N LEU A 439 -16.21 9.86 -5.85
CA LEU A 439 -15.78 8.52 -5.48
C LEU A 439 -14.28 8.53 -5.11
N CYS A 440 -13.87 7.71 -4.15
CA CYS A 440 -12.50 7.65 -3.66
C CYS A 440 -11.47 7.47 -4.81
N PRO A 441 -10.43 8.32 -4.92
CA PRO A 441 -9.34 8.13 -5.86
C PRO A 441 -8.55 6.85 -5.60
N GLY A 442 -8.29 6.55 -4.33
CA GLY A 442 -7.41 5.46 -3.91
C GLY A 442 -8.06 4.09 -3.89
N ILE A 443 -9.25 3.93 -4.47
CA ILE A 443 -10.05 2.71 -4.37
C ILE A 443 -9.28 1.45 -4.81
N HIS A 444 -8.52 1.50 -5.92
CA HIS A 444 -7.74 0.34 -6.37
C HIS A 444 -6.61 0.00 -5.38
N LEU A 445 -5.87 1.00 -4.90
CA LEU A 445 -4.78 0.79 -3.93
C LEU A 445 -5.32 0.25 -2.60
N ALA A 446 -6.44 0.79 -2.11
CA ALA A 446 -7.07 0.37 -0.87
C ALA A 446 -7.51 -1.11 -0.92
N GLU A 447 -8.14 -1.56 -1.99
CA GLU A 447 -8.53 -2.99 -2.13
C GLU A 447 -7.32 -3.93 -2.02
N ARG A 448 -6.18 -3.56 -2.62
CA ARG A 448 -4.93 -4.36 -2.54
C ARG A 448 -4.35 -4.31 -1.12
N ASN A 449 -4.33 -3.15 -0.48
CA ASN A 449 -3.86 -2.98 0.90
C ASN A 449 -4.67 -3.84 1.87
N LEU A 450 -6.01 -3.75 1.79
CA LEU A 450 -6.91 -4.47 2.69
C LEU A 450 -6.83 -5.97 2.49
N PHE A 451 -6.84 -6.44 1.23
CA PHE A 451 -6.71 -7.86 0.95
C PHE A 451 -5.38 -8.44 1.44
N LEU A 452 -4.25 -7.80 1.13
CA LEU A 452 -2.93 -8.28 1.55
C LEU A 452 -2.77 -8.23 3.07
N ALA A 453 -3.28 -7.20 3.74
CA ALA A 453 -3.24 -7.10 5.18
C ALA A 453 -4.10 -8.20 5.85
N ILE A 454 -5.37 -8.31 5.48
CA ILE A 454 -6.33 -9.23 6.12
C ILE A 454 -5.96 -10.68 5.82
N SER A 455 -5.63 -11.03 4.57
CA SER A 455 -5.22 -12.39 4.21
C SER A 455 -3.96 -12.84 4.97
N LYS A 456 -2.94 -11.98 5.09
CA LYS A 456 -1.71 -12.30 5.82
C LYS A 456 -1.94 -12.38 7.34
N LEU A 457 -2.84 -11.56 7.91
CA LEU A 457 -3.23 -11.68 9.32
C LEU A 457 -3.92 -13.01 9.59
N LEU A 458 -4.91 -13.39 8.77
CA LEU A 458 -5.60 -14.68 8.87
C LEU A 458 -4.65 -15.87 8.68
N TRP A 459 -3.71 -15.75 7.74
CA TRP A 459 -2.69 -16.77 7.52
C TRP A 459 -1.72 -16.88 8.69
N GLY A 460 -1.22 -15.76 9.22
CA GLY A 460 -0.15 -15.75 10.22
C GLY A 460 -0.61 -16.04 11.64
N PHE A 461 -1.82 -15.61 12.01
CA PHE A 461 -2.20 -15.46 13.43
C PHE A 461 -3.55 -16.07 13.80
N SER A 462 -3.64 -16.45 15.07
CA SER A 462 -4.89 -16.63 15.79
C SER A 462 -5.17 -15.36 16.59
N ILE A 463 -6.25 -14.67 16.27
CA ILE A 463 -6.73 -13.48 16.97
C ILE A 463 -7.86 -13.91 17.90
N THR A 464 -7.74 -13.62 19.19
CA THR A 464 -8.76 -13.92 20.22
C THR A 464 -8.98 -12.69 21.10
N PRO A 465 -10.07 -12.63 21.91
CA PRO A 465 -10.20 -11.61 22.93
C PRO A 465 -8.95 -11.54 23.83
N GLY A 466 -8.59 -10.33 24.24
CA GLY A 466 -7.66 -10.14 25.34
C GLY A 466 -8.26 -10.65 26.66
N HIS A 467 -7.45 -10.72 27.70
CA HIS A 467 -7.90 -11.15 29.03
C HIS A 467 -7.93 -9.96 30.01
N ASP A 468 -8.79 -10.03 31.02
CA ASP A 468 -8.82 -9.09 32.14
C ASP A 468 -7.66 -9.36 33.12
N ALA A 469 -7.53 -8.53 34.16
CA ALA A 469 -6.49 -8.70 35.19
C ALA A 469 -6.62 -10.01 36.00
N SER A 470 -7.77 -10.68 35.91
CA SER A 470 -8.05 -11.97 36.57
C SER A 470 -7.85 -13.17 35.62
N GLY A 471 -7.49 -12.93 34.36
CA GLY A 471 -7.25 -13.95 33.35
C GLY A 471 -8.50 -14.43 32.60
N ASN A 472 -9.66 -13.78 32.74
CA ASN A 472 -10.87 -14.11 31.98
C ASN A 472 -10.88 -13.40 30.63
N ALA A 473 -11.42 -14.03 29.58
CA ALA A 473 -11.57 -13.38 28.28
C ALA A 473 -12.49 -12.15 28.40
N ASN A 474 -12.03 -11.00 27.90
CA ASN A 474 -12.84 -9.79 27.81
C ASN A 474 -13.96 -10.01 26.80
N GLU A 475 -15.19 -9.62 27.13
CA GLU A 475 -16.26 -9.50 26.12
C GLU A 475 -15.91 -8.32 25.19
N PRO A 476 -15.71 -8.54 23.88
CA PRO A 476 -15.37 -7.46 22.97
C PRO A 476 -16.53 -6.45 22.82
N ASP A 477 -16.26 -5.19 23.15
CA ASP A 477 -17.23 -4.10 22.94
C ASP A 477 -17.28 -3.70 21.47
N VAL A 478 -18.08 -4.44 20.70
CA VAL A 478 -18.30 -4.18 19.28
C VAL A 478 -19.43 -3.17 19.01
N SER A 479 -19.98 -2.53 20.04
CA SER A 479 -21.10 -1.60 19.87
C SER A 479 -20.70 -0.38 19.03
N ASN A 480 -21.59 0.06 18.13
CA ASN A 480 -21.43 1.33 17.40
C ASN A 480 -21.41 2.55 18.35
N GLU A 481 -21.94 2.41 19.57
CA GLU A 481 -22.07 3.49 20.55
C GLU A 481 -20.98 3.52 21.62
N THR A 482 -20.24 2.45 21.84
CA THR A 482 -19.23 2.41 22.92
C THR A 482 -17.88 1.90 22.44
N GLY A 483 -17.86 1.03 21.43
CA GLY A 483 -16.63 0.47 20.87
C GLY A 483 -15.94 1.34 19.82
N TYR A 484 -16.58 2.40 19.32
CA TYR A 484 -16.09 3.19 18.19
C TYR A 484 -16.13 4.71 18.45
N SER A 485 -15.11 5.38 17.93
CA SER A 485 -14.88 6.82 18.10
C SER A 485 -15.94 7.68 17.43
N GLU A 486 -16.10 8.90 17.93
CA GLU A 486 -16.87 9.94 17.25
C GLU A 486 -16.01 10.71 16.22
N GLY A 487 -16.60 11.69 15.54
CA GLY A 487 -15.96 12.47 14.48
C GLY A 487 -16.38 12.08 13.05
N PHE A 488 -15.69 12.66 12.07
CA PHE A 488 -16.01 12.42 10.65
C PHE A 488 -15.36 11.15 10.09
N LEU A 489 -14.29 10.66 10.73
CA LEU A 489 -13.74 9.31 10.56
C LEU A 489 -14.02 8.52 11.84
N VAL A 490 -14.55 7.32 11.68
CA VAL A 490 -14.87 6.41 12.79
C VAL A 490 -13.85 5.28 12.80
N CYS A 491 -13.26 5.03 13.96
CA CYS A 491 -12.31 3.94 14.21
C CYS A 491 -12.66 3.25 15.53
N ALA A 492 -12.19 2.02 15.73
CA ALA A 492 -12.36 1.35 17.01
C ALA A 492 -11.60 2.08 18.12
N HIS A 493 -12.19 2.20 19.30
CA HIS A 493 -11.45 2.57 20.50
C HIS A 493 -10.40 1.51 20.84
N PRO A 494 -9.37 1.83 21.64
CA PRO A 494 -8.41 0.82 22.11
C PRO A 494 -9.12 -0.36 22.76
N PHE A 495 -8.89 -1.57 22.25
CA PHE A 495 -9.41 -2.82 22.78
C PHE A 495 -8.28 -3.82 22.99
N ALA A 496 -8.43 -4.72 23.96
CA ALA A 496 -7.46 -5.77 24.21
C ALA A 496 -7.69 -6.97 23.26
N ALA A 497 -6.64 -7.41 22.59
CA ALA A 497 -6.65 -8.61 21.75
C ALA A 497 -5.40 -9.43 22.03
N ASN A 498 -5.52 -10.75 21.95
CA ASN A 498 -4.38 -11.65 21.94
C ASN A 498 -4.13 -12.11 20.51
N VAL A 499 -2.95 -11.82 19.98
CA VAL A 499 -2.56 -12.14 18.60
C VAL A 499 -1.34 -13.04 18.64
N THR A 500 -1.54 -14.32 18.37
CA THR A 500 -0.47 -15.34 18.46
C THR A 500 -0.20 -15.99 17.11
N PRO A 501 1.06 -16.25 16.74
CA PRO A 501 1.36 -16.99 15.52
C PRO A 501 0.67 -18.36 15.51
N ARG A 502 0.06 -18.75 14.38
CA ARG A 502 -0.64 -20.05 14.27
C ARG A 502 0.32 -21.25 14.34
N SER A 503 1.57 -21.08 13.93
CA SER A 503 2.64 -22.09 14.03
C SER A 503 4.03 -21.46 13.99
N GLU A 504 5.03 -22.17 14.52
CA GLU A 504 6.43 -21.70 14.42
C GLU A 504 6.93 -21.71 12.97
N ALA A 505 6.44 -22.63 12.13
CA ALA A 505 6.76 -22.65 10.70
C ALA A 505 6.33 -21.36 10.00
N ARG A 506 5.13 -20.85 10.31
CA ARG A 506 4.66 -19.58 9.77
C ARG A 506 5.41 -18.39 10.33
N ARG A 507 5.71 -18.39 11.63
CA ARG A 507 6.59 -17.38 12.23
C ARG A 507 7.95 -17.33 11.53
N ALA A 508 8.57 -18.48 11.28
CA ALA A 508 9.83 -18.57 10.55
C ALA A 508 9.70 -18.05 9.11
N THR A 509 8.62 -18.40 8.40
CA THR A 509 8.32 -17.86 7.06
C THR A 509 8.16 -16.34 7.09
N ILE A 510 7.46 -15.77 8.08
CA ILE A 510 7.30 -14.31 8.25
C ILE A 510 8.67 -13.64 8.41
N MET A 511 9.50 -14.14 9.32
CA MET A 511 10.81 -13.55 9.58
C MET A 511 11.73 -13.67 8.35
N ARG A 512 11.65 -14.79 7.62
CA ARG A 512 12.37 -14.98 6.36
C ARG A 512 11.90 -14.02 5.28
N GLU A 513 10.59 -13.88 5.08
CA GLU A 513 10.04 -12.95 4.08
C GLU A 513 10.35 -11.50 4.43
N PHE A 514 10.34 -11.14 5.72
CA PHE A 514 10.75 -9.80 6.15
C PHE A 514 12.23 -9.55 5.89
N LYS A 515 13.11 -10.50 6.26
CA LYS A 515 14.53 -10.42 5.90
C LYS A 515 14.72 -10.33 4.39
N ASN A 516 13.96 -11.10 3.62
CA ASN A 516 13.96 -10.98 2.16
C ASN A 516 13.49 -9.60 1.73
N ALA A 517 12.45 -9.00 2.32
CA ALA A 517 12.02 -7.65 1.95
C ALA A 517 13.01 -6.54 2.38
N GLU A 518 13.79 -6.75 3.44
CA GLU A 518 14.88 -5.87 3.87
C GLU A 518 16.11 -5.99 2.96
N VAL A 519 16.41 -7.20 2.47
CA VAL A 519 17.58 -7.54 1.64
C VAL A 519 17.25 -7.55 0.15
N GLU A 520 15.96 -7.58 -0.23
CA GLU A 520 15.42 -7.37 -1.58
C GLU A 520 15.63 -5.89 -1.86
N ASP A 521 16.88 -5.67 -2.19
CA ASP A 521 17.47 -4.39 -2.31
C ASP A 521 16.81 -3.70 -3.48
N ILE A 522 16.02 -2.67 -3.17
CA ILE A 522 15.44 -1.77 -4.16
C ILE A 522 16.56 -1.14 -5.04
N ASN A 523 17.85 -1.28 -4.66
CA ASN A 523 19.05 -0.90 -5.40
C ASN A 523 20.11 -2.02 -5.61
N HIS A 524 19.81 -3.30 -5.34
CA HIS A 524 20.65 -4.47 -5.62
C HIS A 524 22.19 -4.41 -5.34
N SER A 525 22.62 -3.72 -4.30
CA SER A 525 23.98 -3.68 -3.74
C SER A 525 24.49 -4.99 -3.13
N GLY A 526 23.62 -5.89 -2.67
CA GLY A 526 24.05 -7.15 -2.03
C GLY A 526 24.62 -8.22 -2.97
N ASP A 527 24.14 -8.22 -4.23
CA ASP A 527 24.20 -9.45 -5.02
C ASP A 527 24.53 -9.20 -6.51
N GLY A 528 24.57 -7.94 -6.98
CA GLY A 528 24.96 -7.60 -8.36
C GLY A 528 25.80 -6.32 -8.46
N GLY A 529 26.60 -6.02 -7.43
CA GLY A 529 27.33 -4.76 -7.25
C GLY A 529 28.40 -4.43 -8.32
N ILE A 530 29.46 -3.74 -7.91
CA ILE A 530 30.57 -3.34 -8.81
C ILE A 530 31.37 -4.54 -9.35
N TYR A 531 31.20 -5.75 -8.80
CA TYR A 531 31.87 -6.97 -9.24
C TYR A 531 31.22 -7.50 -10.53
N ALA A 532 32.00 -7.80 -11.57
CA ALA A 532 31.46 -8.10 -12.90
C ALA A 532 30.95 -9.54 -13.10
N GLU A 533 30.85 -10.34 -12.03
CA GLU A 533 30.40 -11.73 -12.10
C GLU A 533 28.95 -11.81 -12.55
N LEU A 534 28.68 -12.61 -13.59
CA LEU A 534 27.34 -12.78 -14.14
C LEU A 534 26.61 -13.97 -13.54
N ILE A 535 27.33 -14.90 -12.90
CA ILE A 535 26.74 -16.10 -12.30
C ILE A 535 26.21 -15.81 -10.90
N GLN A 536 24.94 -16.14 -10.69
CA GLN A 536 24.34 -16.12 -9.34
C GLN A 536 24.71 -17.40 -8.59
N ASN A 537 25.02 -17.26 -7.29
CA ASN A 537 25.27 -18.39 -6.40
C ASN A 537 26.34 -19.37 -6.93
N ARG A 538 27.48 -18.82 -7.36
CA ARG A 538 28.56 -19.57 -8.04
C ARG A 538 29.18 -20.72 -7.24
N ALA A 539 29.02 -20.73 -5.92
CA ALA A 539 29.60 -21.72 -5.01
C ALA A 539 28.57 -22.32 -4.04
N PHE A 540 27.28 -22.25 -4.39
CA PHE A 540 26.16 -22.87 -3.65
C PHE A 540 26.04 -22.46 -2.18
N GLN A 541 26.53 -21.27 -1.83
CA GLN A 541 26.45 -20.72 -0.48
C GLN A 541 25.05 -20.15 -0.21
N GLY A 542 24.63 -20.17 1.04
CA GLY A 542 23.32 -19.66 1.43
C GLY A 542 23.33 -18.86 2.72
N SER A 543 22.21 -18.85 3.43
CA SER A 543 22.04 -18.07 4.66
C SER A 543 22.28 -18.93 5.90
N ALA A 544 22.31 -18.31 7.08
CA ALA A 544 22.46 -19.02 8.35
C ALA A 544 21.46 -20.17 8.57
N GLY A 545 20.24 -20.09 8.01
CA GLY A 545 19.23 -21.15 8.10
C GLY A 545 19.33 -22.21 6.99
N PHE A 546 19.91 -21.87 5.84
CA PHE A 546 20.13 -22.76 4.70
C PHE A 546 21.53 -22.51 4.15
N PRO A 547 22.57 -23.10 4.78
CA PRO A 547 23.96 -22.72 4.51
C PRO A 547 24.40 -23.05 3.08
N SER A 548 23.66 -23.93 2.39
CA SER A 548 23.84 -24.18 0.96
C SER A 548 22.51 -24.43 0.25
N ASN A 549 22.40 -23.99 -1.00
CA ASN A 549 21.20 -24.15 -1.81
C ASN A 549 21.54 -24.07 -3.32
N LEU A 550 20.62 -24.53 -4.17
CA LEU A 550 20.72 -24.49 -5.65
C LEU A 550 20.00 -23.27 -6.25
N SER A 551 19.82 -22.18 -5.51
CA SER A 551 19.16 -20.99 -6.05
C SER A 551 19.86 -20.55 -7.33
N ALA A 552 19.06 -20.18 -8.34
CA ALA A 552 19.45 -19.80 -9.70
C ALA A 552 19.96 -20.92 -10.62
N TRP A 553 20.12 -22.14 -10.13
CA TRP A 553 20.55 -23.28 -10.94
C TRP A 553 19.36 -24.14 -11.38
N SER A 554 19.33 -24.52 -12.66
CA SER A 554 18.31 -25.39 -13.24
C SER A 554 18.95 -26.55 -14.00
N PRO A 555 18.37 -27.77 -13.93
CA PRO A 555 18.87 -28.90 -14.71
C PRO A 555 18.65 -28.68 -16.21
N VAL A 556 19.56 -29.21 -17.03
CA VAL A 556 19.47 -29.22 -18.50
C VAL A 556 19.39 -30.66 -18.99
N ASN A 557 18.51 -30.91 -19.97
CA ASN A 557 18.35 -32.20 -20.66
C ASN A 557 18.13 -33.42 -19.75
N GLY A 558 17.33 -33.25 -18.69
CA GLY A 558 16.96 -34.34 -17.78
C GLY A 558 18.01 -34.68 -16.71
N ALA A 559 19.03 -33.84 -16.54
CA ALA A 559 19.96 -33.95 -15.42
C ALA A 559 19.23 -33.85 -14.06
N VAL A 560 19.81 -34.47 -13.04
CA VAL A 560 19.37 -34.31 -11.64
C VAL A 560 20.45 -33.57 -10.88
N LEU A 561 20.10 -32.37 -10.37
CA LEU A 561 20.99 -31.55 -9.56
C LEU A 561 20.75 -31.84 -8.08
N SER A 562 21.83 -32.12 -7.35
CA SER A 562 21.78 -32.30 -5.89
C SER A 562 22.99 -31.66 -5.24
N LEU A 563 22.87 -31.27 -3.98
CA LEU A 563 24.00 -30.75 -3.20
C LEU A 563 24.69 -31.89 -2.44
N LYS A 564 26.02 -31.89 -2.44
CA LYS A 564 26.84 -32.87 -1.71
C LYS A 564 27.94 -32.18 -0.93
N ASN A 565 28.19 -32.65 0.28
CA ASN A 565 29.38 -32.30 1.05
C ASN A 565 30.41 -33.39 0.85
N LEU A 566 31.40 -33.15 -0.03
CA LEU A 566 32.45 -34.13 -0.29
C LEU A 566 33.50 -34.12 0.83
N PRO A 567 34.12 -35.26 1.16
CA PRO A 567 35.19 -35.32 2.17
C PRO A 567 36.38 -34.40 1.86
N MET A 568 36.64 -34.18 0.58
CA MET A 568 37.62 -33.20 0.09
C MET A 568 36.87 -32.15 -0.75
N PRO A 569 36.42 -31.04 -0.14
CA PRO A 569 35.82 -29.92 -0.87
C PRO A 569 36.86 -29.15 -1.67
N VAL A 570 36.41 -28.22 -2.54
CA VAL A 570 37.33 -27.32 -3.27
C VAL A 570 38.17 -26.49 -2.29
N SER A 571 37.54 -26.05 -1.21
CA SER A 571 38.19 -25.43 -0.07
C SER A 571 37.39 -25.69 1.20
N THR A 572 37.99 -25.46 2.36
CA THR A 572 37.29 -25.58 3.64
C THR A 572 36.13 -24.59 3.80
N ALA A 573 36.14 -23.48 3.07
CA ALA A 573 35.07 -22.48 3.06
C ALA A 573 33.93 -22.81 2.08
N LEU A 574 34.18 -23.72 1.12
CA LEU A 574 33.22 -24.18 0.12
C LEU A 574 32.91 -25.67 0.31
N PRO A 575 32.28 -26.06 1.44
CA PRO A 575 32.09 -27.48 1.78
C PRO A 575 31.14 -28.23 0.83
N THR A 576 30.29 -27.49 0.11
CA THR A 576 29.19 -28.03 -0.67
C THR A 576 29.47 -27.91 -2.16
N SER A 577 29.33 -29.02 -2.90
CA SER A 577 29.32 -29.08 -4.36
C SER A 577 27.92 -29.32 -4.91
N MET A 578 27.72 -28.98 -6.18
CA MET A 578 26.58 -29.42 -6.96
C MET A 578 26.95 -30.70 -7.72
N ASN A 579 26.35 -31.81 -7.33
CA ASN A 579 26.43 -33.06 -8.08
C ASN A 579 25.39 -33.05 -9.21
N VAL A 580 25.86 -33.35 -10.41
CA VAL A 580 25.07 -33.40 -11.64
C VAL A 580 25.06 -34.84 -12.11
N ALA A 581 23.94 -35.52 -11.92
CA ALA A 581 23.73 -36.89 -12.37
C ALA A 581 22.93 -36.93 -13.68
N SER A 582 23.21 -37.92 -14.53
CA SER A 582 22.57 -38.09 -15.84
C SER A 582 21.07 -38.43 -15.77
N GLY A 583 20.58 -38.90 -14.62
CA GLY A 583 19.19 -39.34 -14.47
C GLY A 583 18.90 -40.53 -15.38
N ALA A 584 17.86 -40.43 -16.21
CA ALA A 584 17.52 -41.42 -17.24
C ALA A 584 18.08 -41.10 -18.64
N SER A 585 18.84 -40.01 -18.78
CA SER A 585 19.34 -39.52 -20.07
C SER A 585 20.72 -40.10 -20.40
N SER A 586 20.94 -40.53 -21.65
CA SER A 586 22.23 -41.04 -22.14
C SER A 586 22.96 -40.04 -23.07
N GLY A 587 22.44 -38.81 -23.19
CA GLY A 587 22.96 -37.78 -24.10
C GLY A 587 23.70 -36.64 -23.39
N GLN A 588 23.69 -35.45 -24.01
CA GLN A 588 24.20 -34.23 -23.38
C GLN A 588 23.31 -33.81 -22.21
N VAL A 589 23.87 -33.74 -21.00
CA VAL A 589 23.20 -33.33 -19.76
C VAL A 589 23.97 -32.19 -19.10
N GLY A 590 23.34 -31.43 -18.20
CA GLY A 590 24.05 -30.35 -17.53
C GLY A 590 23.18 -29.47 -16.65
N PHE A 591 23.57 -28.21 -16.55
CA PHE A 591 22.89 -27.20 -15.75
C PHE A 591 22.96 -25.83 -16.40
N SER A 592 22.02 -24.96 -16.04
CA SER A 592 21.97 -23.57 -16.46
C SER A 592 21.81 -22.62 -15.27
N ASN A 593 22.25 -21.38 -15.48
CA ASN A 593 22.13 -20.26 -14.57
C ASN A 593 21.53 -19.07 -15.31
N ALA A 594 20.50 -18.45 -14.74
CA ALA A 594 19.85 -17.28 -15.33
C ALA A 594 20.65 -15.98 -15.13
N GLY A 595 21.68 -15.99 -14.29
CA GLY A 595 22.39 -14.79 -13.86
C GLY A 595 21.49 -13.82 -13.09
N TRP A 596 21.98 -12.59 -12.93
CA TRP A 596 21.30 -11.53 -12.18
C TRP A 596 20.25 -10.81 -13.04
N TRP A 597 18.98 -11.22 -12.93
CA TRP A 597 17.85 -10.75 -13.77
C TRP A 597 18.03 -11.00 -15.27
N GLY A 598 18.75 -12.08 -15.61
CA GLY A 598 19.14 -12.39 -16.98
C GLY A 598 20.55 -11.93 -17.34
N ILE A 599 21.11 -12.47 -18.43
CA ILE A 599 22.45 -12.12 -18.91
C ILE A 599 22.34 -11.21 -20.14
N ASP A 600 22.87 -9.98 -20.09
CA ASP A 600 22.97 -9.12 -21.28
C ASP A 600 24.11 -9.60 -22.20
N ILE A 601 23.76 -10.36 -23.22
CA ILE A 601 24.72 -10.95 -24.14
C ILE A 601 25.07 -9.95 -25.24
N ARG A 602 26.33 -9.52 -25.25
CA ARG A 602 26.93 -8.64 -26.27
C ARG A 602 27.96 -9.40 -27.08
N VAL A 603 28.23 -8.96 -28.30
CA VAL A 603 29.39 -9.44 -29.08
C VAL A 603 30.66 -8.91 -28.44
N GLN A 604 31.19 -9.65 -27.46
CA GLN A 604 32.39 -9.34 -26.72
C GLN A 604 33.00 -10.62 -26.14
N LYS A 605 34.24 -10.53 -25.66
CA LYS A 605 34.93 -11.64 -25.02
C LYS A 605 34.40 -11.86 -23.62
N TYR A 606 33.84 -13.04 -23.34
CA TYR A 606 33.53 -13.51 -22.00
C TYR A 606 34.60 -14.49 -21.54
N THR A 607 35.02 -14.38 -20.29
CA THR A 607 35.97 -15.29 -19.65
C THR A 607 35.31 -15.96 -18.47
N GLY A 608 35.50 -17.27 -18.31
CA GLY A 608 34.91 -17.99 -17.19
C GLY A 608 35.76 -19.17 -16.76
N SER A 609 35.37 -19.73 -15.62
CA SER A 609 35.98 -20.95 -15.10
C SER A 609 34.97 -21.76 -14.31
N PHE A 610 35.26 -23.04 -14.09
CA PHE A 610 34.51 -23.89 -13.17
C PHE A 610 35.43 -24.99 -12.65
N TYR A 611 35.15 -25.48 -11.45
CA TYR A 611 35.84 -26.64 -10.88
C TYR A 611 34.99 -27.89 -11.07
N VAL A 612 35.63 -28.99 -11.44
CA VAL A 612 34.99 -30.31 -11.55
C VAL A 612 35.78 -31.36 -10.79
N LYS A 613 35.06 -32.26 -10.12
CA LYS A 613 35.59 -33.50 -9.57
C LYS A 613 34.79 -34.70 -10.08
N GLY A 614 35.49 -35.71 -10.58
CA GLY A 614 34.93 -36.92 -11.14
C GLY A 614 35.65 -37.34 -12.43
N ASP A 615 35.65 -38.64 -12.73
CA ASP A 615 36.29 -39.15 -13.94
C ASP A 615 35.44 -38.79 -15.17
N TYR A 616 35.98 -37.90 -16.01
CA TYR A 616 35.35 -37.54 -17.28
C TYR A 616 36.43 -37.26 -18.33
N SER A 617 36.45 -38.07 -19.39
CA SER A 617 37.40 -37.96 -20.50
C SER A 617 36.81 -37.28 -21.74
N GLY A 618 35.64 -36.63 -21.60
CA GLY A 618 34.96 -35.93 -22.69
C GLY A 618 35.25 -34.43 -22.75
N VAL A 619 34.31 -33.70 -23.34
CA VAL A 619 34.35 -32.24 -23.50
C VAL A 619 33.15 -31.64 -22.77
N PHE A 620 33.36 -30.52 -22.09
CA PHE A 620 32.29 -29.68 -21.57
C PHE A 620 31.94 -28.61 -22.60
N VAL A 621 30.65 -28.29 -22.76
CA VAL A 621 30.20 -27.20 -23.61
C VAL A 621 29.66 -26.08 -22.74
N ALA A 622 30.38 -24.97 -22.67
CA ALA A 622 29.92 -23.76 -22.02
C ALA A 622 29.19 -22.89 -23.06
N SER A 623 27.98 -22.42 -22.77
CA SER A 623 27.20 -21.67 -23.74
C SER A 623 26.30 -20.59 -23.14
N LEU A 624 26.00 -19.58 -23.96
CA LEU A 624 25.10 -18.49 -23.69
C LEU A 624 23.88 -18.61 -24.61
N GLN A 625 22.69 -18.73 -24.04
CA GLN A 625 21.47 -19.08 -24.77
C GLN A 625 20.29 -18.22 -24.35
N SER A 626 19.31 -18.03 -25.23
CA SER A 626 18.05 -17.40 -24.88
C SER A 626 17.24 -18.31 -23.95
N ALA A 627 16.76 -17.75 -22.83
CA ALA A 627 15.84 -18.44 -21.93
C ALA A 627 14.44 -18.64 -22.55
N LEU A 628 14.15 -17.93 -23.65
CA LEU A 628 12.82 -17.90 -24.30
C LEU A 628 12.75 -18.80 -25.52
N THR A 629 13.81 -18.81 -26.34
CA THR A 629 13.83 -19.51 -27.64
C THR A 629 14.84 -20.65 -27.69
N ASN A 630 15.66 -20.85 -26.65
CA ASN A 630 16.83 -21.74 -26.64
C ASN A 630 17.84 -21.44 -27.77
N GLU A 631 17.79 -20.25 -28.37
CA GLU A 631 18.78 -19.83 -29.35
C GLU A 631 20.14 -19.65 -28.69
N THR A 632 21.17 -20.34 -29.18
CA THR A 632 22.55 -20.19 -28.71
C THR A 632 23.21 -18.99 -29.38
N PHE A 633 23.62 -18.01 -28.57
CA PHE A 633 24.34 -16.82 -29.03
C PHE A 633 25.85 -17.05 -29.11
N GLY A 634 26.39 -17.93 -28.27
CA GLY A 634 27.79 -18.32 -28.29
C GLY A 634 28.05 -19.56 -27.45
N SER A 635 29.01 -20.37 -27.87
CA SER A 635 29.43 -21.58 -27.14
C SER A 635 30.91 -21.86 -27.34
N VAL A 636 31.51 -22.59 -26.39
CA VAL A 636 32.88 -23.07 -26.48
C VAL A 636 32.98 -24.48 -25.91
N GLU A 637 33.79 -25.30 -26.58
CA GLU A 637 34.18 -26.61 -26.10
C GLU A 637 35.40 -26.52 -25.18
N VAL A 638 35.32 -27.17 -24.02
CA VAL A 638 36.34 -27.17 -22.97
C VAL A 638 36.76 -28.61 -22.71
N GLN A 639 37.98 -28.96 -23.10
CA GLN A 639 38.49 -30.32 -22.92
C GLN A 639 38.59 -30.66 -21.43
N SER A 640 38.04 -31.81 -21.03
CA SER A 640 38.10 -32.23 -19.64
C SER A 640 39.51 -32.70 -19.25
N ALA A 641 40.05 -32.11 -18.20
CA ALA A 641 41.14 -32.66 -17.40
C ALA A 641 40.67 -33.22 -16.04
N SER A 642 39.36 -33.45 -15.86
CA SER A 642 38.80 -33.85 -14.56
C SER A 642 39.12 -35.31 -14.22
N THR A 643 39.38 -35.57 -12.95
CA THR A 643 39.67 -36.90 -12.41
C THR A 643 38.91 -37.12 -11.10
N SER A 644 38.75 -38.36 -10.67
CA SER A 644 38.19 -38.72 -9.36
C SER A 644 39.07 -38.26 -8.18
N ASN A 645 40.38 -38.12 -8.42
CA ASN A 645 41.39 -37.95 -7.37
C ASN A 645 41.44 -36.53 -6.78
N GLY A 646 40.85 -35.54 -7.45
CA GLY A 646 40.90 -34.16 -6.99
C GLY A 646 40.00 -33.23 -7.78
N TRP A 647 39.88 -32.00 -7.29
CA TRP A 647 39.19 -30.93 -8.00
C TRP A 647 40.12 -30.35 -9.08
N THR A 648 39.59 -30.18 -10.28
CA THR A 648 40.32 -29.58 -11.41
C THR A 648 39.58 -28.36 -11.89
N GLN A 649 40.30 -27.24 -12.05
CA GLN A 649 39.74 -26.02 -12.63
C GLN A 649 39.85 -26.06 -14.16
N HIS A 650 38.76 -25.72 -14.82
CA HIS A 650 38.69 -25.56 -16.28
C HIS A 650 38.42 -24.10 -16.58
N ASN A 651 39.31 -23.48 -17.35
CA ASN A 651 39.18 -22.09 -17.79
C ASN A 651 38.71 -22.07 -19.24
N TYR A 652 37.86 -21.10 -19.58
CA TYR A 652 37.34 -20.96 -20.92
C TYR A 652 37.14 -19.50 -21.33
N THR A 653 37.09 -19.28 -22.63
CA THR A 653 36.72 -18.01 -23.24
C THR A 653 35.67 -18.30 -24.30
N LEU A 654 34.59 -17.52 -24.31
CA LEU A 654 33.58 -17.59 -25.37
C LEU A 654 33.25 -16.19 -25.87
N THR A 655 32.98 -16.09 -27.17
CA THR A 655 32.58 -14.84 -27.83
C THR A 655 31.28 -15.09 -28.59
N PRO A 656 30.16 -14.47 -28.19
CA PRO A 656 28.90 -14.58 -28.92
C PRO A 656 29.02 -14.06 -30.36
N THR A 657 28.30 -14.67 -31.28
CA THR A 657 28.30 -14.28 -32.70
C THR A 657 27.39 -13.07 -32.99
N LYS A 658 26.41 -12.81 -32.12
CA LYS A 658 25.51 -11.66 -32.20
C LYS A 658 25.04 -11.22 -30.81
N ASN A 659 24.54 -9.99 -30.72
CA ASN A 659 23.90 -9.48 -29.50
C ASN A 659 22.56 -10.20 -29.30
N ALA A 660 22.22 -10.50 -28.05
CA ALA A 660 20.87 -10.92 -27.71
C ALA A 660 19.90 -9.72 -27.80
N PRO A 661 18.62 -9.95 -28.15
CA PRO A 661 17.64 -8.88 -28.29
C PRO A 661 17.18 -8.28 -26.95
N ASN A 662 17.39 -8.99 -25.84
CA ASN A 662 17.08 -8.59 -24.48
C ASN A 662 17.93 -9.40 -23.50
N SER A 663 17.80 -9.18 -22.19
CA SER A 663 18.58 -9.85 -21.15
C SER A 663 18.05 -11.22 -20.72
N ASN A 664 16.90 -11.71 -21.21
CA ASN A 664 16.34 -13.00 -20.81
C ASN A 664 17.13 -14.19 -21.41
N ASN A 665 18.35 -14.36 -20.92
CA ASN A 665 19.31 -15.33 -21.40
C ASN A 665 19.96 -16.05 -20.22
N THR A 666 20.42 -17.27 -20.47
CA THR A 666 21.06 -18.14 -19.48
C THR A 666 22.47 -18.52 -19.91
N PHE A 667 23.34 -18.74 -18.93
CA PHE A 667 24.58 -19.47 -19.09
C PHE A 667 24.33 -20.96 -18.82
N SER A 668 24.97 -21.86 -19.55
CA SER A 668 24.89 -23.30 -19.28
C SER A 668 26.22 -24.00 -19.50
N ILE A 669 26.41 -25.11 -18.78
CA ILE A 669 27.48 -26.09 -19.00
C ILE A 669 26.82 -27.44 -19.21
N THR A 670 27.13 -28.10 -20.32
CA THR A 670 26.68 -29.47 -20.61
C THR A 670 27.86 -30.41 -20.89
N PHE A 671 27.64 -31.70 -20.69
CA PHE A 671 28.60 -32.76 -20.95
C PHE A 671 27.90 -34.06 -21.36
N ASP A 672 28.64 -34.99 -21.96
CA ASP A 672 28.13 -36.27 -22.43
C ASP A 672 28.01 -37.28 -21.27
N ALA A 673 26.77 -37.59 -20.86
CA ALA A 673 26.48 -38.54 -19.78
C ALA A 673 27.03 -39.94 -20.04
N SER A 674 27.21 -40.35 -21.30
CA SER A 674 27.74 -41.69 -21.62
C SER A 674 29.21 -41.87 -21.23
N LYS A 675 29.91 -40.76 -20.99
CA LYS A 675 31.34 -40.72 -20.64
C LYS A 675 31.60 -40.33 -19.18
N GLY A 676 30.56 -40.20 -18.37
CA GLY A 676 30.64 -39.90 -16.94
C GLY A 676 29.27 -40.01 -16.26
N ASN A 677 29.17 -40.85 -15.22
CA ASN A 677 27.88 -41.13 -14.55
C ASN A 677 27.33 -39.94 -13.75
N ALA A 678 28.17 -39.31 -12.93
CA ALA A 678 27.83 -38.11 -12.17
C ALA A 678 29.10 -37.32 -11.87
N LEU A 679 29.03 -35.99 -12.00
CA LEU A 679 30.16 -35.09 -11.78
C LEU A 679 29.79 -34.03 -10.75
N ASP A 680 30.76 -33.66 -9.91
CA ASP A 680 30.60 -32.62 -8.91
C ASP A 680 31.22 -31.32 -9.41
N PHE A 681 30.44 -30.23 -9.36
CA PHE A 681 30.84 -28.90 -9.81
C PHE A 681 30.93 -27.92 -8.62
N ASN A 682 31.81 -26.92 -8.76
CA ASN A 682 31.89 -25.79 -7.84
C ASN A 682 32.53 -24.56 -8.49
N LEU A 683 32.39 -23.41 -7.83
CA LEU A 683 32.98 -22.11 -8.17
C LEU A 683 32.87 -21.78 -9.67
N ILE A 684 31.64 -21.77 -10.17
CA ILE A 684 31.32 -21.57 -11.60
C ILE A 684 31.21 -20.08 -11.90
N SER A 685 32.05 -19.57 -12.79
CA SER A 685 32.18 -18.13 -13.03
C SER A 685 32.04 -17.79 -14.51
N LEU A 686 31.50 -16.60 -14.79
CA LEU A 686 31.42 -15.99 -16.11
C LEU A 686 31.51 -14.47 -15.98
N PHE A 687 32.53 -13.88 -16.60
CA PHE A 687 32.78 -12.45 -16.60
C PHE A 687 32.73 -11.87 -18.02
N PRO A 688 32.10 -10.70 -18.21
CA PRO A 688 32.32 -9.86 -19.38
C PRO A 688 33.68 -9.14 -19.24
N PRO A 689 34.10 -8.31 -20.22
CA PRO A 689 35.27 -7.45 -20.06
C PRO A 689 35.14 -6.58 -18.80
N THR A 690 36.15 -6.63 -17.95
CA THR A 690 36.20 -5.89 -16.69
C THR A 690 36.99 -4.59 -16.83
N TYR A 691 36.78 -3.65 -15.91
CA TYR A 691 37.50 -2.39 -15.90
C TYR A 691 39.02 -2.61 -15.87
N LYS A 692 39.72 -2.03 -16.86
CA LYS A 692 41.17 -2.20 -17.09
C LYS A 692 41.60 -3.68 -17.27
N ASN A 693 40.70 -4.55 -17.73
CA ASN A 693 40.97 -5.98 -17.96
C ASN A 693 41.51 -6.71 -16.72
N ARG A 694 41.09 -6.29 -15.52
CA ARG A 694 41.49 -6.96 -14.27
C ARG A 694 40.79 -8.31 -14.17
N GLU A 695 41.55 -9.38 -13.98
CA GLU A 695 40.99 -10.71 -13.72
C GLU A 695 40.04 -10.67 -12.53
N ASN A 696 38.85 -11.29 -12.67
CA ASN A 696 37.78 -11.26 -11.67
C ASN A 696 37.52 -9.82 -11.19
N GLY A 697 37.46 -8.89 -12.14
CA GLY A 697 37.47 -7.46 -11.89
C GLY A 697 36.08 -6.84 -11.69
N MET A 698 36.08 -5.51 -11.67
CA MET A 698 34.87 -4.72 -11.54
C MET A 698 34.24 -4.43 -12.91
N ARG A 699 32.95 -4.11 -12.92
CA ARG A 699 32.21 -3.70 -14.11
C ARG A 699 32.82 -2.45 -14.75
N ALA A 700 33.08 -2.52 -16.05
CA ALA A 700 33.74 -1.43 -16.79
C ALA A 700 32.90 -0.14 -16.79
N ASP A 701 31.61 -0.24 -17.09
CA ASP A 701 30.67 0.89 -17.17
C ASP A 701 30.61 1.70 -15.87
N LEU A 702 30.49 1.01 -14.72
CA LEU A 702 30.44 1.66 -13.42
C LEU A 702 31.78 2.30 -13.05
N MET A 703 32.89 1.59 -13.28
CA MET A 703 34.21 2.09 -12.90
C MET A 703 34.73 3.20 -13.80
N GLU A 704 34.35 3.21 -15.08
CA GLU A 704 34.60 4.33 -15.98
C GLU A 704 33.82 5.57 -15.56
N ALA A 705 32.53 5.43 -15.23
CA ALA A 705 31.73 6.52 -14.70
C ALA A 705 32.32 7.09 -13.41
N LEU A 706 32.77 6.22 -12.51
CA LEU A 706 33.46 6.61 -11.27
C LEU A 706 34.80 7.30 -11.53
N ALA A 707 35.60 6.81 -12.47
CA ALA A 707 36.87 7.43 -12.86
C ALA A 707 36.66 8.80 -13.52
N ALA A 708 35.54 9.00 -14.20
CA ALA A 708 35.18 10.25 -14.85
C ALA A 708 34.63 11.34 -13.91
N LEU A 709 34.33 11.01 -12.64
CA LEU A 709 33.89 12.00 -11.64
C LEU A 709 34.99 13.05 -11.41
N LYS A 710 34.76 14.27 -11.90
CA LYS A 710 35.62 15.44 -11.64
C LYS A 710 35.31 16.03 -10.26
N PRO A 711 36.31 16.53 -9.51
CA PRO A 711 36.05 17.25 -8.26
C PRO A 711 35.17 18.46 -8.52
N VAL A 712 33.99 18.53 -7.89
CA VAL A 712 33.22 19.76 -7.78
C VAL A 712 33.72 20.51 -6.55
N GLY A 713 34.26 21.72 -6.74
CA GLY A 713 34.66 22.61 -5.64
C GLY A 713 35.90 22.19 -4.82
N GLY A 714 36.75 21.30 -5.33
CA GLY A 714 38.01 20.93 -4.66
C GLY A 714 37.89 19.98 -3.46
N VAL A 715 36.68 19.48 -3.15
CA VAL A 715 36.45 18.67 -1.92
C VAL A 715 36.35 17.16 -2.19
N LEU A 716 36.07 16.72 -3.42
CA LEU A 716 36.00 15.28 -3.73
C LEU A 716 37.15 14.86 -4.66
N LYS A 717 38.23 14.38 -4.07
CA LYS A 717 39.17 13.49 -4.76
C LYS A 717 38.59 12.08 -4.75
N THR A 718 38.51 11.42 -5.90
CA THR A 718 38.22 9.97 -6.04
C THR A 718 39.16 9.09 -5.20
N SER A 719 40.27 9.63 -4.70
CA SER A 719 41.15 8.99 -3.73
C SER A 719 40.55 8.77 -2.33
N PHE A 720 39.36 9.30 -2.02
CA PHE A 720 38.67 9.09 -0.74
C PHE A 720 37.45 8.16 -0.83
N LEU A 721 37.07 7.71 -2.04
CA LEU A 721 36.01 6.73 -2.22
C LEU A 721 36.54 5.32 -1.89
N ARG A 722 36.30 4.91 -0.65
CA ARG A 722 36.43 3.50 -0.24
C ARG A 722 35.13 2.80 -0.60
N MET A 723 35.09 2.18 -1.78
CA MET A 723 34.00 1.28 -2.14
C MET A 723 34.02 0.11 -1.16
N PRO A 724 32.90 -0.28 -0.54
CA PRO A 724 32.82 -1.53 0.19
C PRO A 724 32.87 -2.68 -0.81
N GLY A 725 34.07 -2.99 -1.31
CA GLY A 725 34.38 -4.30 -1.85
C GLY A 725 34.55 -5.23 -0.66
N GLY A 726 33.43 -5.62 -0.05
CA GLY A 726 33.40 -6.36 1.20
C GLY A 726 33.99 -5.55 2.35
N ASN A 727 33.15 -5.09 3.25
CA ASN A 727 33.63 -4.71 4.57
C ASN A 727 33.40 -5.92 5.49
N ASN A 728 34.46 -6.42 6.14
CA ASN A 728 34.33 -7.40 7.22
C ASN A 728 33.57 -6.82 8.43
N LEU A 729 33.02 -5.60 8.37
CA LEU A 729 32.24 -4.96 9.44
C LEU A 729 30.73 -5.03 9.24
N GLU A 730 30.22 -5.66 8.16
CA GLU A 730 28.78 -5.87 8.01
C GLU A 730 28.33 -7.11 8.81
N GLY A 731 27.55 -6.87 9.86
CA GLY A 731 26.95 -7.85 10.76
C GLY A 731 26.67 -7.21 12.12
N ASP A 732 25.60 -7.63 12.79
CA ASP A 732 25.16 -7.02 14.07
C ASP A 732 26.23 -7.09 15.17
N HIS A 733 27.13 -8.08 15.09
CA HIS A 733 28.22 -8.30 16.03
C HIS A 733 29.51 -8.74 15.33
N ILE A 734 30.66 -8.50 15.99
CA ILE A 734 31.98 -8.93 15.50
C ILE A 734 32.03 -10.44 15.21
N ALA A 735 31.31 -11.25 15.99
CA ALA A 735 31.29 -12.70 15.86
C ALA A 735 30.49 -13.18 14.61
N THR A 736 29.54 -12.38 14.12
CA THR A 736 28.61 -12.76 13.04
C THR A 736 28.82 -11.97 11.75
N ARG A 737 29.84 -11.10 11.72
CA ARG A 737 30.17 -10.27 10.55
C ARG A 737 30.56 -11.12 9.35
N TRP A 738 30.08 -10.73 8.17
CA TRP A 738 30.37 -11.45 6.93
C TRP A 738 31.82 -11.23 6.52
N LYS A 739 32.60 -12.30 6.55
CA LYS A 739 34.03 -12.23 6.26
C LYS A 739 34.30 -12.57 4.80
N TRP A 740 34.07 -11.61 3.91
CA TRP A 740 34.17 -11.79 2.46
C TRP A 740 35.54 -12.32 1.98
N ASN A 741 36.62 -12.05 2.73
CA ASN A 741 37.95 -12.56 2.41
C ASN A 741 38.16 -14.03 2.83
N GLU A 742 37.24 -14.60 3.60
CA GLU A 742 37.25 -16.00 4.06
C GLU A 742 36.19 -16.85 3.33
N THR A 743 35.34 -16.28 2.48
CA THR A 743 34.19 -16.99 1.87
C THR A 743 34.57 -18.05 0.84
N ILE A 744 35.73 -17.93 0.21
CA ILE A 744 36.25 -18.90 -0.76
C ILE A 744 37.35 -19.76 -0.14
N GLY A 745 38.05 -19.28 0.88
CA GLY A 745 39.21 -19.98 1.46
C GLY A 745 40.37 -20.18 0.46
N PRO A 746 41.43 -20.90 0.87
CA PRO A 746 42.52 -21.29 -0.04
C PRO A 746 42.01 -22.27 -1.12
N LEU A 747 42.34 -22.00 -2.38
CA LEU A 747 42.01 -22.82 -3.56
C LEU A 747 43.21 -23.64 -4.05
#